data_AF-A0A353ZEM7-F1
#
_entry.id   AF-A0A353ZEM7-F1
#
_cell.length_a   1.000
_cell.length_b   1.000
_cell.length_c   1.000
_cell.angle_alpha   90.00
_cell.angle_beta   90.00
_cell.angle_gamma   90.00
#
_symmetry.space_group_name_H-M   'P 1'
#
loop_
_entity.id
_entity.type
_entity.pdbx_description
1 polymer ?
#
loop_
_entity_poly.entity_id
_entity_poly.type
_entity_poly.pdbx_seq_one_letter_code
_entity_poly.pdbx_strand_id
1 'polypeptide(L)'
;MVTATDPRRTVNDQSPSPAGQHASWTTRLPSQTFKTPVVVRAGLSVRSAARRPVECDGGAFNPIRPRRQSPLRNSWRISPAGTSKSRVLSSPCGVRLHGRSFSLMATLTAQTPKAQSAWRPRTNSLEEIIAQGRTQPAGLRGALAVSICTGLLMWAAFTPLDFGPLAWVCLAPLCLLVRIERPTRSMYTSAWIGGLSFWIPALQWMRLGDKAMYPAWIVLAAYMAAYFPLFVALTRVAVWKLRVPVTFAVPVVWTGLELFRGFFLTGFAWYYLGHSQHRFAAITQIADLVGTYGISFVVAAFSGCLAEMVSGSLLLKWGLIPAHAPHGFLETPRRRQWQRLGGCVALFAACFVYGLVRLNGPEFPVGPKVSLIQGDFECELEHDESRWIEIQRTHERLTGEAVLQQPQFIVWPETMFRWPLLETPPGITDAELQKAHPREPIAYYRDPNIRKRLSQLAQMARASLIIGLSGKEMDLKEVRNYNSAVLVQSDGTIEGRYDKLHRVVFGEYVPLADSLPWLTSLTPYPEGFGLKAGRGVVAYESGGYRFAPIICFEDTVPHLVRSVVDLTADATQDRREIDFLVNLTNDGWFRGSSEHEQHLITARFRCIETRTPMIRAVNTGVSAIIDGDGRVRERAPITANAVVTGHVPLDPRESLYTKTGDLFGGSCLASCGLLVVAGLFTRRKSTAATPATGPTTTI
;
A
#
# COMPACT_ATOMS: atom_id res chain seq x y z
N MET A 1 57.02 -30.53 -60.56
CA MET A 1 55.67 -31.12 -60.38
C MET A 1 54.67 -30.00 -60.62
N VAL A 2 53.90 -30.05 -61.71
CA VAL A 2 52.50 -30.53 -61.74
C VAL A 2 51.57 -29.47 -61.10
N THR A 3 51.16 -28.39 -61.81
CA THR A 3 50.09 -28.25 -62.85
C THR A 3 48.66 -28.30 -62.30
N ALA A 4 47.66 -27.53 -62.75
CA ALA A 4 47.53 -26.34 -63.62
C ALA A 4 46.10 -25.74 -63.38
N THR A 5 45.56 -24.67 -63.99
CA THR A 5 45.88 -23.89 -65.21
C THR A 5 45.36 -22.43 -65.07
N ASP A 6 45.43 -21.62 -66.13
CA ASP A 6 45.05 -20.21 -66.29
C ASP A 6 44.21 -20.06 -67.59
N PRO A 7 43.25 -19.11 -67.71
CA PRO A 7 43.44 -18.08 -68.74
C PRO A 7 42.96 -16.64 -68.40
N ARG A 8 43.75 -15.67 -68.86
CA ARG A 8 43.68 -14.20 -68.64
C ARG A 8 42.79 -13.47 -69.66
N ARG A 9 42.39 -12.22 -69.32
CA ARG A 9 42.51 -10.93 -70.11
C ARG A 9 41.41 -9.90 -69.73
N THR A 10 41.60 -8.56 -69.75
CA THR A 10 42.79 -7.67 -69.73
C THR A 10 42.41 -6.26 -69.21
N VAL A 11 43.44 -5.44 -68.92
CA VAL A 11 43.39 -4.02 -68.48
C VAL A 11 42.97 -3.04 -69.59
N ASN A 12 42.30 -1.92 -69.25
CA ASN A 12 42.66 -0.58 -69.76
C ASN A 12 42.03 0.61 -69.00
N ASP A 13 42.69 1.77 -69.10
CA ASP A 13 42.25 3.09 -68.61
C ASP A 13 41.11 3.72 -69.43
N GLN A 14 40.39 4.70 -68.85
CA GLN A 14 40.47 6.12 -69.27
C GLN A 14 39.49 7.04 -68.49
N SER A 15 40.00 8.19 -68.05
CA SER A 15 39.21 9.39 -67.69
C SER A 15 39.05 10.32 -68.89
N PRO A 16 38.03 11.19 -68.94
CA PRO A 16 38.36 12.61 -68.73
C PRO A 16 37.32 13.42 -67.94
N SER A 17 37.76 14.61 -67.48
CA SER A 17 36.93 15.68 -66.90
C SER A 17 36.96 16.93 -67.82
N PRO A 18 35.94 17.78 -67.75
CA PRO A 18 36.14 19.21 -67.39
C PRO A 18 35.35 19.55 -66.10
N ALA A 19 35.84 20.35 -65.13
CA ALA A 19 36.24 21.77 -65.15
C ALA A 19 35.05 22.74 -65.33
N GLY A 20 34.80 23.75 -64.48
CA GLY A 20 35.46 24.21 -63.24
C GLY A 20 34.46 25.05 -62.39
N GLN A 21 34.82 25.96 -61.47
CA GLN A 21 36.13 26.52 -61.07
C GLN A 21 36.15 26.93 -59.57
N HIS A 22 37.36 27.25 -59.11
CA HIS A 22 37.85 27.99 -57.92
C HIS A 22 36.90 29.03 -57.23
N ALA A 23 37.14 29.47 -56.00
CA ALA A 23 38.42 29.52 -55.26
C ALA A 23 38.30 29.32 -53.73
N SER A 24 39.43 28.98 -53.10
CA SER A 24 39.63 28.89 -51.65
C SER A 24 40.41 30.09 -51.11
N TRP A 25 40.33 30.32 -49.80
CA TRP A 25 41.45 30.82 -48.99
C TRP A 25 41.46 30.14 -47.62
N THR A 26 42.62 30.12 -46.95
CA THR A 26 42.90 29.29 -45.77
C THR A 26 43.39 30.12 -44.59
N THR A 27 43.31 29.61 -43.36
CA THR A 27 44.48 29.53 -42.44
C THR A 27 44.24 28.77 -41.12
N ARG A 28 45.23 27.92 -40.78
CA ARG A 28 45.80 27.61 -39.44
C ARG A 28 44.96 26.97 -38.30
N LEU A 29 45.26 25.68 -38.13
CA LEU A 29 45.35 24.91 -36.86
C LEU A 29 46.22 25.61 -35.77
N PRO A 30 46.06 25.29 -34.46
CA PRO A 30 46.71 24.09 -33.88
C PRO A 30 45.87 23.25 -32.87
N SER A 31 46.40 22.07 -32.57
CA SER A 31 45.87 21.01 -31.70
C SER A 31 46.30 21.09 -30.23
N GLN A 32 45.57 20.44 -29.30
CA GLN A 32 46.14 19.43 -28.38
C GLN A 32 45.07 18.63 -27.61
N THR A 33 45.46 17.54 -26.94
CA THR A 33 44.58 16.56 -26.28
C THR A 33 45.11 16.11 -24.90
N PHE A 34 44.22 15.52 -24.09
CA PHE A 34 44.45 14.77 -22.84
C PHE A 34 45.01 15.49 -21.60
N LYS A 35 44.17 15.62 -20.53
CA LYS A 35 44.25 14.79 -19.30
C LYS A 35 43.21 15.20 -18.23
N THR A 36 42.58 14.20 -17.60
CA THR A 36 42.02 14.25 -16.22
C THR A 36 43.18 14.27 -15.21
N PRO A 37 43.03 14.81 -13.96
CA PRO A 37 42.40 14.05 -12.85
C PRO A 37 41.86 14.86 -11.61
N VAL A 38 41.48 14.09 -10.57
CA VAL A 38 41.33 14.43 -9.11
C VAL A 38 39.98 14.93 -8.58
N VAL A 39 39.58 14.30 -7.47
CA VAL A 39 38.45 14.63 -6.58
C VAL A 39 38.96 15.42 -5.36
N VAL A 40 38.24 16.46 -4.92
CA VAL A 40 38.46 17.11 -3.61
C VAL A 40 37.12 17.37 -2.91
N ARG A 41 37.08 17.11 -1.59
CA ARG A 41 35.93 17.42 -0.70
C ARG A 41 35.93 18.89 -0.27
N ALA A 42 34.75 19.50 -0.24
CA ALA A 42 34.41 20.60 0.67
C ALA A 42 32.95 20.41 1.14
N GLY A 43 32.54 20.85 2.34
CA GLY A 43 33.30 21.60 3.35
C GLY A 43 32.49 22.73 4.00
N LEU A 44 31.18 22.51 4.23
CA LEU A 44 30.25 23.55 4.69
C LEU A 44 30.51 23.97 6.14
N SER A 45 31.15 25.13 6.33
CA SER A 45 31.28 25.80 7.63
C SER A 45 30.14 26.78 7.88
N VAL A 46 29.51 26.71 9.06
CA VAL A 46 28.48 27.67 9.48
C VAL A 46 29.13 28.99 9.93
N ARG A 47 28.63 30.12 9.40
CA ARG A 47 28.75 31.45 10.05
C ARG A 47 27.47 32.27 9.86
N SER A 48 27.24 33.19 10.78
CA SER A 48 26.01 33.96 10.95
C SER A 48 26.26 35.46 10.90
N ALA A 49 25.50 36.20 10.08
CA ALA A 49 25.35 37.66 10.14
C ALA A 49 23.87 38.04 9.92
N ALA A 50 23.48 39.27 10.28
CA ALA A 50 22.10 39.56 10.68
C ALA A 50 21.65 41.02 10.46
N ARG A 51 20.35 41.20 10.12
CA ARG A 51 19.58 42.47 10.06
C ARG A 51 19.98 43.41 8.90
N ARG A 52 19.14 44.31 8.35
CA ARG A 52 17.67 44.56 8.30
C ARG A 52 17.43 45.49 7.04
N PRO A 53 16.45 46.43 6.92
CA PRO A 53 15.14 46.18 6.28
C PRO A 53 14.75 47.19 5.16
N VAL A 54 13.75 46.84 4.34
CA VAL A 54 12.89 47.76 3.54
C VAL A 54 11.51 47.06 3.50
N GLU A 55 10.50 47.52 4.25
CA GLU A 55 9.49 48.54 3.91
C GLU A 55 8.49 48.15 2.81
N CYS A 56 7.21 48.09 3.20
CA CYS A 56 6.03 48.26 2.35
C CYS A 56 4.96 48.99 3.18
N ASP A 57 4.24 49.92 2.55
CA ASP A 57 3.05 50.59 3.08
C ASP A 57 1.88 49.60 3.32
N GLY A 58 0.80 49.93 4.03
CA GLY A 58 0.43 51.17 4.71
C GLY A 58 -1.07 51.44 4.53
N GLY A 59 -1.85 51.39 5.62
CA GLY A 59 -3.33 51.38 5.56
C GLY A 59 -3.95 50.50 6.65
N ALA A 60 -3.91 50.83 7.95
CA ALA A 60 -4.38 52.03 8.65
C ALA A 60 -5.91 52.06 8.89
N PHE A 61 -6.35 51.58 10.07
CA PHE A 61 -7.53 52.08 10.77
C PHE A 61 -7.42 51.82 12.29
N ASN A 62 -7.61 52.86 13.10
CA ASN A 62 -7.46 52.92 14.57
C ASN A 62 -7.88 54.35 15.04
N PRO A 63 -8.14 54.66 16.32
CA PRO A 63 -8.59 53.88 17.49
C PRO A 63 -10.00 54.33 17.96
N ILE A 64 -10.48 53.88 19.14
CA ILE A 64 -10.93 54.73 20.28
C ILE A 64 -11.44 53.88 21.48
N ARG A 65 -11.30 54.43 22.69
CA ARG A 65 -11.71 53.94 24.04
C ARG A 65 -12.32 55.16 24.81
N PRO A 66 -12.77 55.10 26.08
CA PRO A 66 -13.16 53.98 26.98
C PRO A 66 -14.53 54.20 27.71
N ARG A 67 -15.00 53.25 28.55
CA ARG A 67 -15.18 53.41 30.04
C ARG A 67 -16.12 52.38 30.71
N ARG A 68 -15.64 51.83 31.84
CA ARG A 68 -16.39 51.38 33.06
C ARG A 68 -17.45 50.26 32.86
N GLN A 69 -17.87 49.49 33.88
CA GLN A 69 -17.67 49.60 35.33
C GLN A 69 -17.53 48.21 36.01
N SER A 70 -16.82 48.16 37.13
CA SER A 70 -16.74 47.03 38.11
C SER A 70 -17.49 47.46 39.41
N PRO A 71 -17.57 46.71 40.54
CA PRO A 71 -16.89 45.46 40.98
C PRO A 71 -17.92 44.38 41.46
N LEU A 72 -17.71 43.33 42.28
CA LEU A 72 -16.83 42.92 43.41
C LEU A 72 -16.81 41.35 43.44
N ARG A 73 -15.95 40.59 44.15
CA ARG A 73 -14.70 40.81 44.90
C ARG A 73 -13.90 39.48 45.02
N ASN A 74 -12.56 39.61 45.05
CA ASN A 74 -11.55 38.99 45.93
C ASN A 74 -11.75 37.57 46.55
N SER A 75 -10.70 36.75 46.75
CA SER A 75 -9.30 36.82 46.27
C SER A 75 -8.50 35.54 46.58
N TRP A 76 -7.43 35.33 45.81
CA TRP A 76 -6.29 34.43 46.06
C TRP A 76 -5.46 34.91 47.31
N ARG A 77 -4.34 34.32 47.78
CA ARG A 77 -3.33 33.41 47.17
C ARG A 77 -2.35 32.81 48.22
N ILE A 78 -1.84 31.60 47.95
CA ILE A 78 -0.47 31.01 48.15
C ILE A 78 0.43 31.42 49.38
N SER A 79 1.14 30.42 49.91
CA SER A 79 2.18 30.43 50.98
C SER A 79 3.43 31.32 50.74
N PRO A 80 4.30 31.49 51.77
CA PRO A 80 5.58 30.75 51.79
C PRO A 80 6.03 30.27 53.19
N ALA A 81 7.31 29.89 53.35
CA ALA A 81 7.88 29.17 54.51
C ALA A 81 8.59 30.06 55.57
N GLY A 82 8.88 29.48 56.75
CA GLY A 82 9.63 30.09 57.87
C GLY A 82 10.23 29.02 58.82
N THR A 83 11.18 29.40 59.69
CA THR A 83 12.05 28.45 60.47
C THR A 83 12.24 28.85 61.96
N SER A 84 13.08 28.10 62.70
CA SER A 84 13.46 28.21 64.15
C SER A 84 12.52 27.44 65.12
N LYS A 85 13.00 26.58 66.06
CA LYS A 85 13.84 26.74 67.29
C LYS A 85 13.11 27.55 68.41
N SER A 86 13.12 27.19 69.70
CA SER A 86 13.71 26.03 70.42
C SER A 86 13.39 26.01 71.94
N ARG A 87 13.45 24.81 72.59
CA ARG A 87 13.75 24.57 74.04
C ARG A 87 12.74 25.10 75.09
N VAL A 88 12.70 24.71 76.38
CA VAL A 88 13.06 23.51 77.22
C VAL A 88 12.33 23.66 78.59
N LEU A 89 12.41 22.66 79.49
CA LEU A 89 11.83 22.54 80.87
C LEU A 89 10.46 21.82 80.92
N SER A 90 10.16 20.95 81.92
CA SER A 90 11.01 20.22 82.87
C SER A 90 10.27 19.00 83.49
N SER A 91 11.02 17.98 83.92
CA SER A 91 10.57 16.78 84.67
C SER A 91 10.36 17.08 86.18
N PRO A 92 10.10 16.13 87.14
CA PRO A 92 10.06 14.64 87.05
C PRO A 92 9.01 13.89 87.94
N CYS A 93 9.10 12.54 87.95
CA CYS A 93 8.58 11.57 88.96
C CYS A 93 7.04 11.37 89.11
N GLY A 94 6.51 10.20 89.50
CA GLY A 94 7.05 8.84 89.71
C GLY A 94 5.89 7.80 89.73
N VAL A 95 6.00 6.56 89.20
CA VAL A 95 6.66 5.33 89.74
C VAL A 95 5.80 4.49 90.72
N ARG A 96 5.56 3.20 90.39
CA ARG A 96 4.98 2.07 91.20
C ARG A 96 3.45 2.08 91.49
N LEU A 97 2.80 0.97 91.87
CA LEU A 97 2.77 -0.44 91.36
C LEU A 97 1.68 -1.26 92.12
N HIS A 98 1.20 -2.38 91.55
CA HIS A 98 0.29 -3.40 92.12
C HIS A 98 -1.18 -2.97 92.42
N GLY A 99 -2.19 -3.85 92.45
CA GLY A 99 -2.27 -5.24 91.97
C GLY A 99 -3.36 -6.12 92.63
N ARG A 100 -3.86 -7.16 91.91
CA ARG A 100 -4.74 -8.29 92.36
C ARG A 100 -6.16 -7.92 92.88
N SER A 101 -7.16 -8.81 93.03
CA SER A 101 -7.68 -10.03 92.32
C SER A 101 -8.98 -10.51 93.03
N PHE A 102 -9.81 -11.39 92.41
CA PHE A 102 -10.99 -12.12 93.00
C PHE A 102 -12.25 -11.26 93.34
N SER A 103 -13.52 -11.75 93.37
CA SER A 103 -14.18 -12.93 92.75
C SER A 103 -15.75 -12.88 92.84
N LEU A 104 -16.44 -13.79 92.12
CA LEU A 104 -17.82 -14.36 92.28
C LEU A 104 -18.95 -13.49 92.90
N MET A 105 -20.12 -13.28 92.28
CA MET A 105 -21.17 -14.26 91.90
C MET A 105 -22.05 -13.66 90.76
N ALA A 106 -22.62 -14.37 89.78
CA ALA A 106 -23.34 -15.67 89.72
C ALA A 106 -24.88 -15.54 89.93
N THR A 107 -25.61 -15.36 88.82
CA THR A 107 -27.07 -15.51 88.74
C THR A 107 -27.43 -16.30 87.48
N LEU A 108 -28.31 -17.30 87.60
CA LEU A 108 -28.69 -18.23 86.53
C LEU A 108 -29.98 -17.79 85.82
N THR A 109 -30.03 -17.91 84.49
CA THR A 109 -31.31 -18.13 83.76
C THR A 109 -31.09 -18.78 82.40
N ALA A 110 -31.88 -19.82 82.13
CA ALA A 110 -32.22 -20.46 80.85
C ALA A 110 -31.25 -20.37 79.64
N GLN A 111 -30.68 -21.52 79.23
CA GLN A 111 -30.26 -21.75 77.86
C GLN A 111 -31.44 -22.25 77.00
N THR A 112 -31.64 -21.66 75.82
CA THR A 112 -32.51 -22.18 74.75
C THR A 112 -31.77 -22.10 73.40
N PRO A 113 -32.16 -22.88 72.37
CA PRO A 113 -31.19 -23.44 71.44
C PRO A 113 -30.71 -22.51 70.32
N LYS A 114 -29.58 -22.89 69.71
CA LYS A 114 -28.94 -22.22 68.57
C LYS A 114 -29.93 -21.92 67.44
N ALA A 115 -30.27 -20.65 67.26
CA ALA A 115 -30.96 -20.18 66.06
C ALA A 115 -30.09 -20.49 64.82
N GLN A 116 -30.71 -21.06 63.80
CA GLN A 116 -30.02 -21.52 62.59
C GLN A 116 -29.37 -20.34 61.86
N SER A 117 -28.15 -20.56 61.34
CA SER A 117 -27.47 -19.57 60.51
C SER A 117 -28.25 -19.38 59.20
N ALA A 118 -29.07 -18.34 59.13
CA ALA A 118 -29.93 -18.06 57.99
C ALA A 118 -29.10 -18.02 56.70
N TRP A 119 -29.38 -18.96 55.78
CA TRP A 119 -28.76 -19.02 54.46
C TRP A 119 -29.22 -17.80 53.66
N ARG A 120 -28.47 -16.70 53.75
CA ARG A 120 -28.64 -15.56 52.86
C ARG A 120 -28.09 -15.96 51.49
N PRO A 121 -28.91 -16.06 50.43
CA PRO A 121 -28.35 -16.13 49.09
C PRO A 121 -27.50 -14.88 48.87
N ARG A 122 -26.27 -15.05 48.37
CA ARG A 122 -25.44 -13.91 47.92
C ARG A 122 -25.96 -13.39 46.58
N THR A 123 -27.13 -12.77 46.62
CA THR A 123 -27.50 -11.75 45.63
C THR A 123 -26.54 -10.57 45.83
N ASN A 124 -25.53 -10.45 44.98
CA ASN A 124 -24.68 -9.25 44.91
C ASN A 124 -25.59 -8.02 44.89
N SER A 125 -25.28 -6.96 45.64
CA SER A 125 -26.11 -5.76 45.66
C SER A 125 -26.16 -5.13 44.26
N LEU A 126 -27.20 -4.34 43.97
CA LEU A 126 -27.27 -3.61 42.69
C LEU A 126 -26.04 -2.70 42.51
N GLU A 127 -25.51 -2.16 43.60
CA GLU A 127 -24.27 -1.37 43.61
C GLU A 127 -23.02 -2.21 43.33
N GLU A 128 -22.93 -3.43 43.89
CA GLU A 128 -21.86 -4.39 43.56
C GLU A 128 -21.94 -4.86 42.11
N ILE A 129 -23.13 -5.07 41.56
CA ILE A 129 -23.34 -5.43 40.14
C ILE A 129 -22.94 -4.26 39.24
N ILE A 130 -23.31 -3.03 39.59
CA ILE A 130 -22.90 -1.81 38.87
C ILE A 130 -21.39 -1.58 39.01
N ALA A 131 -20.78 -1.84 40.16
CA ALA A 131 -19.34 -1.77 40.37
C ALA A 131 -18.61 -2.83 39.54
N GLN A 132 -19.06 -4.08 39.56
CA GLN A 132 -18.53 -5.16 38.71
C GLN A 132 -18.65 -4.82 37.22
N GLY A 133 -19.79 -4.25 36.80
CA GLY A 133 -20.00 -3.71 35.45
C GLY A 133 -19.03 -2.58 35.08
N ARG A 134 -18.72 -1.68 36.03
CA ARG A 134 -17.71 -0.62 35.88
C ARG A 134 -16.27 -1.16 35.89
N THR A 135 -16.03 -2.36 36.44
CA THR A 135 -14.73 -3.07 36.35
C THR A 135 -14.60 -3.99 35.13
N GLN A 136 -15.46 -3.89 34.11
CA GLN A 136 -15.22 -4.64 32.87
C GLN A 136 -13.87 -4.25 32.24
N PRO A 137 -13.06 -5.23 31.79
CA PRO A 137 -11.77 -4.95 31.16
C PRO A 137 -11.95 -4.34 29.77
N ALA A 138 -10.86 -3.79 29.20
CA ALA A 138 -10.87 -2.89 28.04
C ALA A 138 -11.74 -1.63 28.28
N GLY A 139 -11.34 -0.80 29.25
CA GLY A 139 -11.98 0.50 29.48
C GLY A 139 -11.91 1.37 28.22
N LEU A 140 -13.04 1.99 27.83
CA LEU A 140 -13.23 2.67 26.54
C LEU A 140 -12.09 3.62 26.17
N ARG A 141 -11.62 4.46 27.11
CA ARG A 141 -10.52 5.41 26.87
C ARG A 141 -9.20 4.72 26.55
N GLY A 142 -8.84 3.66 27.27
CA GLY A 142 -7.62 2.89 27.01
C GLY A 142 -7.69 2.14 25.69
N ALA A 143 -8.82 1.49 25.41
CA ALA A 143 -9.04 0.76 24.16
C ALA A 143 -8.99 1.69 22.93
N LEU A 144 -9.61 2.86 23.02
CA LEU A 144 -9.56 3.89 21.98
C LEU A 144 -8.15 4.45 21.80
N ALA A 145 -7.44 4.75 22.90
CA ALA A 145 -6.08 5.29 22.85
C ALA A 145 -5.10 4.35 22.12
N VAL A 146 -5.09 3.04 22.43
CA VAL A 146 -4.18 2.11 21.72
C VAL A 146 -4.59 1.86 20.27
N SER A 147 -5.89 1.94 19.96
CA SER A 147 -6.40 1.74 18.60
C SER A 147 -6.06 2.95 17.70
N ILE A 148 -6.22 4.17 18.20
CA ILE A 148 -5.82 5.40 17.50
C ILE A 148 -4.29 5.49 17.42
N CYS A 149 -3.56 5.13 18.49
CA CYS A 149 -2.09 5.07 18.44
C CYS A 149 -1.60 4.14 17.33
N THR A 150 -2.23 2.97 17.16
CA THR A 150 -1.95 2.06 16.04
C THR A 150 -2.21 2.72 14.70
N GLY A 151 -3.38 3.35 14.53
CA GLY A 151 -3.75 3.99 13.27
C GLY A 151 -2.83 5.15 12.86
N LEU A 152 -2.43 5.99 13.82
CA LEU A 152 -1.48 7.08 13.60
C LEU A 152 -0.06 6.57 13.31
N LEU A 153 0.40 5.51 13.99
CA LEU A 153 1.70 4.88 13.71
C LEU A 153 1.72 4.20 12.34
N MET A 154 0.60 3.61 11.90
CA MET A 154 0.46 3.10 10.54
C MET A 154 0.46 4.24 9.51
N TRP A 155 -0.33 5.30 9.71
CA TRP A 155 -0.37 6.44 8.79
C TRP A 155 1.02 7.09 8.61
N ALA A 156 1.76 7.27 9.70
CA ALA A 156 3.12 7.82 9.64
C ALA A 156 4.16 6.87 9.00
N ALA A 157 3.86 5.57 8.86
CA ALA A 157 4.72 4.59 8.20
C ALA A 157 4.51 4.51 6.67
N PHE A 158 3.53 5.23 6.11
CA PHE A 158 3.22 5.30 4.68
C PHE A 158 3.23 6.75 4.18
N THR A 159 3.08 6.95 2.88
CA THR A 159 2.99 8.29 2.29
C THR A 159 1.80 9.09 2.89
N PRO A 160 1.92 10.40 3.13
CA PRO A 160 3.04 11.29 2.77
C PRO A 160 4.23 11.31 3.74
N LEU A 161 4.13 10.75 4.95
CA LEU A 161 5.21 10.82 5.95
C LEU A 161 6.35 9.83 5.66
N ASP A 162 6.00 8.66 5.14
CA ASP A 162 6.89 7.61 4.64
C ASP A 162 8.03 7.24 5.61
N PHE A 163 7.70 7.15 6.90
CA PHE A 163 8.62 6.78 7.96
C PHE A 163 8.47 5.30 8.34
N GLY A 164 8.80 4.44 7.37
CA GLY A 164 8.74 2.98 7.44
C GLY A 164 9.25 2.28 8.73
N PRO A 165 10.24 2.82 9.48
CA PRO A 165 10.61 2.26 10.79
C PRO A 165 9.47 2.14 11.81
N LEU A 166 8.41 2.95 11.71
CA LEU A 166 7.26 2.83 12.62
C LEU A 166 6.42 1.58 12.40
N ALA A 167 6.46 0.96 11.22
CA ALA A 167 5.70 -0.25 10.92
C ALA A 167 6.06 -1.43 11.84
N TRP A 168 7.32 -1.53 12.25
CA TRP A 168 7.82 -2.55 13.19
C TRP A 168 7.14 -2.49 14.57
N VAL A 169 6.64 -1.31 14.96
CA VAL A 169 5.98 -1.08 16.26
C VAL A 169 4.49 -0.76 16.14
N CYS A 170 3.96 -0.51 14.94
CA CYS A 170 2.64 0.11 14.77
C CYS A 170 1.49 -0.77 15.27
N LEU A 171 1.56 -2.10 15.10
CA LEU A 171 0.50 -3.02 15.54
C LEU A 171 0.59 -3.37 17.03
N ALA A 172 1.74 -3.12 17.68
CA ALA A 172 1.97 -3.52 19.07
C ALA A 172 0.91 -2.97 20.07
N PRO A 173 0.41 -1.71 19.96
CA PRO A 173 -0.66 -1.22 20.82
C PRO A 173 -2.01 -1.93 20.58
N LEU A 174 -2.41 -2.17 19.33
CA LEU A 174 -3.64 -2.92 19.00
C LEU A 174 -3.58 -4.36 19.53
N CYS A 175 -2.40 -4.99 19.46
CA CYS A 175 -2.14 -6.32 20.02
C CYS A 175 -2.33 -6.39 21.55
N LEU A 176 -2.30 -5.27 22.28
CA LEU A 176 -2.65 -5.26 23.72
C LEU A 176 -4.12 -5.63 23.95
N LEU A 177 -5.02 -5.31 23.01
CA LEU A 177 -6.44 -5.72 23.06
C LEU A 177 -6.64 -7.22 22.88
N VAL A 178 -5.65 -7.93 22.30
CA VAL A 178 -5.67 -9.39 22.19
C VAL A 178 -5.39 -10.04 23.55
N ARG A 179 -4.55 -9.41 24.39
CA ARG A 179 -4.09 -9.95 25.69
C ARG A 179 -5.11 -9.85 26.84
N ILE A 180 -6.29 -9.28 26.59
CA ILE A 180 -7.37 -9.10 27.58
C ILE A 180 -8.26 -10.35 27.61
N GLU A 181 -8.59 -10.93 28.78
CA GLU A 181 -9.45 -12.14 28.84
C GLU A 181 -10.82 -11.93 28.20
N ARG A 182 -11.61 -11.00 28.74
CA ARG A 182 -13.02 -10.81 28.36
C ARG A 182 -13.15 -9.66 27.36
N PRO A 183 -13.61 -9.90 26.12
CA PRO A 183 -13.80 -8.83 25.15
C PRO A 183 -15.10 -8.08 25.41
N THR A 184 -15.06 -6.75 25.29
CA THR A 184 -16.25 -5.89 25.36
C THR A 184 -16.66 -5.40 23.97
N ARG A 185 -17.92 -4.98 23.78
CA ARG A 185 -18.37 -4.37 22.51
C ARG A 185 -17.58 -3.09 22.21
N SER A 186 -17.39 -2.26 23.23
CA SER A 186 -16.59 -1.02 23.19
C SER A 186 -15.15 -1.25 22.72
N MET A 187 -14.52 -2.38 23.05
CA MET A 187 -13.17 -2.72 22.56
C MET A 187 -13.14 -2.85 21.03
N TYR A 188 -14.11 -3.55 20.43
CA TYR A 188 -14.16 -3.72 18.97
C TYR A 188 -14.58 -2.41 18.26
N THR A 189 -15.51 -1.64 18.82
CA THR A 189 -15.83 -0.30 18.32
C THR A 189 -14.63 0.63 18.38
N SER A 190 -13.81 0.54 19.45
CA SER A 190 -12.56 1.31 19.57
C SER A 190 -11.52 0.89 18.52
N ALA A 191 -11.37 -0.41 18.27
CA ALA A 191 -10.50 -0.92 17.22
C ALA A 191 -10.91 -0.42 15.82
N TRP A 192 -12.22 -0.38 15.53
CA TRP A 192 -12.75 0.19 14.28
C TRP A 192 -12.48 1.69 14.16
N ILE A 193 -12.73 2.48 15.21
CA ILE A 193 -12.42 3.93 15.21
C ILE A 193 -10.91 4.18 15.09
N GLY A 194 -10.06 3.31 15.66
CA GLY A 194 -8.62 3.31 15.41
C GLY A 194 -8.26 3.06 13.95
N GLY A 195 -8.94 2.10 13.30
CA GLY A 195 -8.81 1.85 11.87
C GLY A 195 -9.17 3.06 11.01
N LEU A 196 -10.24 3.79 11.36
CA LEU A 196 -10.61 5.04 10.68
C LEU A 196 -9.50 6.10 10.78
N SER A 197 -8.79 6.18 11.91
CA SER A 197 -7.68 7.13 12.09
C SER A 197 -6.44 6.83 11.24
N PHE A 198 -6.35 5.64 10.65
CA PHE A 198 -5.39 5.33 9.57
C PHE A 198 -6.02 5.56 8.19
N TRP A 199 -7.14 4.90 7.92
CA TRP A 199 -7.67 4.78 6.57
C TRP A 199 -8.26 6.07 6.00
N ILE A 200 -8.83 6.95 6.82
CA ILE A 200 -9.28 8.27 6.36
C ILE A 200 -8.09 9.09 5.84
N PRO A 201 -7.06 9.43 6.65
CA PRO A 201 -5.94 10.27 6.17
C PRO A 201 -4.99 9.57 5.19
N ALA A 202 -4.98 8.25 5.10
CA ALA A 202 -4.26 7.50 4.05
C ALA A 202 -4.97 7.57 2.68
N LEU A 203 -6.29 7.38 2.63
CA LEU A 203 -7.07 7.38 1.38
C LEU A 203 -7.49 8.78 0.90
N GLN A 204 -7.04 9.86 1.57
CA GLN A 204 -7.51 11.22 1.32
C GLN A 204 -7.31 11.73 -0.11
N TRP A 205 -6.40 11.13 -0.88
CA TRP A 205 -6.15 11.45 -2.29
C TRP A 205 -7.38 11.18 -3.17
N MET A 206 -8.23 10.22 -2.80
CA MET A 206 -9.49 9.92 -3.50
C MET A 206 -10.39 11.15 -3.68
N ARG A 207 -10.32 12.13 -2.77
CA ARG A 207 -11.13 13.36 -2.82
C ARG A 207 -10.81 14.30 -4.00
N LEU A 208 -9.78 13.98 -4.79
CA LEU A 208 -9.30 14.81 -5.90
C LEU A 208 -9.90 14.40 -7.25
N GLY A 209 -10.24 13.12 -7.45
CA GLY A 209 -10.69 12.62 -8.76
C GLY A 209 -12.08 13.10 -9.17
N ASP A 210 -13.04 13.12 -8.25
CA ASP A 210 -14.34 13.80 -8.42
C ASP A 210 -15.03 14.09 -7.07
N LYS A 211 -16.01 15.00 -7.06
CA LYS A 211 -16.92 15.30 -5.96
C LYS A 211 -17.68 14.05 -5.46
N ALA A 212 -18.07 13.13 -6.34
CA ALA A 212 -18.68 11.85 -5.96
C ALA A 212 -17.74 10.92 -5.18
N MET A 213 -16.41 11.13 -5.26
CA MET A 213 -15.45 10.32 -4.52
C MET A 213 -15.39 10.67 -3.02
N TYR A 214 -15.95 11.79 -2.55
CA TYR A 214 -16.00 12.14 -1.12
C TYR A 214 -16.77 11.11 -0.27
N PRO A 215 -18.03 10.75 -0.57
CA PRO A 215 -18.71 9.66 0.14
C PRO A 215 -18.04 8.31 -0.09
N ALA A 216 -17.55 8.02 -1.30
CA ALA A 216 -16.87 6.76 -1.61
C ALA A 216 -15.60 6.55 -0.77
N TRP A 217 -14.78 7.59 -0.59
CA TRP A 217 -13.60 7.60 0.29
C TRP A 217 -13.95 7.24 1.73
N ILE A 218 -14.99 7.88 2.30
CA ILE A 218 -15.40 7.62 3.69
C ILE A 218 -15.97 6.21 3.85
N VAL A 219 -16.73 5.71 2.87
CA VAL A 219 -17.27 4.34 2.87
C VAL A 219 -16.13 3.31 2.72
N LEU A 220 -15.17 3.53 1.82
CA LEU A 220 -14.00 2.65 1.67
C LEU A 220 -13.15 2.67 2.94
N ALA A 221 -12.89 3.83 3.55
CA ALA A 221 -12.17 3.94 4.81
C ALA A 221 -12.90 3.20 5.95
N ALA A 222 -14.24 3.26 6.00
CA ALA A 222 -15.06 2.53 6.97
C ALA A 222 -15.02 1.00 6.79
N TYR A 223 -15.04 0.53 5.54
CA TYR A 223 -14.85 -0.89 5.18
C TYR A 223 -13.44 -1.36 5.53
N MET A 224 -12.40 -0.62 5.11
CA MET A 224 -11.00 -0.93 5.41
C MET A 224 -10.71 -0.90 6.92
N ALA A 225 -11.36 -0.02 7.69
CA ALA A 225 -11.27 0.02 9.14
C ALA A 225 -11.87 -1.22 9.82
N ALA A 226 -12.77 -1.98 9.17
CA ALA A 226 -13.33 -3.22 9.73
C ALA A 226 -12.29 -4.36 9.87
N TYR A 227 -11.15 -4.25 9.18
CA TYR A 227 -10.05 -5.21 9.32
C TYR A 227 -9.39 -5.15 10.70
N PHE A 228 -9.39 -4.00 11.40
CA PHE A 228 -8.83 -3.87 12.75
C PHE A 228 -9.59 -4.71 13.81
N PRO A 229 -10.93 -4.58 14.00
CA PRO A 229 -11.66 -5.44 14.93
C PRO A 229 -11.69 -6.91 14.48
N LEU A 230 -11.65 -7.19 13.17
CA LEU A 230 -11.56 -8.56 12.65
C LEU A 230 -10.22 -9.22 13.02
N PHE A 231 -9.09 -8.52 12.82
CA PHE A 231 -7.76 -8.93 13.28
C PHE A 231 -7.74 -9.22 14.78
N VAL A 232 -8.27 -8.29 15.59
CA VAL A 232 -8.36 -8.49 17.05
C VAL A 232 -9.23 -9.71 17.38
N ALA A 233 -10.38 -9.89 16.73
CA ALA A 233 -11.27 -11.03 16.98
C ALA A 233 -10.62 -12.38 16.66
N LEU A 234 -10.02 -12.53 15.47
CA LEU A 234 -9.38 -13.77 15.03
C LEU A 234 -8.14 -14.11 15.87
N THR A 235 -7.25 -13.13 16.10
CA THR A 235 -6.05 -13.32 16.92
C THR A 235 -6.43 -13.73 18.35
N ARG A 236 -7.54 -13.20 18.89
CA ARG A 236 -8.07 -13.63 20.20
C ARG A 236 -8.58 -15.06 20.22
N VAL A 237 -9.13 -15.60 19.12
CA VAL A 237 -9.48 -17.02 19.06
C VAL A 237 -8.22 -17.88 19.14
N ALA A 238 -7.17 -17.54 18.37
CA ALA A 238 -5.90 -18.26 18.40
C ALA A 238 -5.28 -18.26 19.80
N VAL A 239 -5.23 -17.08 20.43
CA VAL A 239 -4.56 -16.86 21.72
C VAL A 239 -5.34 -17.46 22.90
N TRP A 240 -6.67 -17.28 22.97
CA TRP A 240 -7.45 -17.72 24.14
C TRP A 240 -8.04 -19.12 24.01
N LYS A 241 -8.49 -19.53 22.81
CA LYS A 241 -9.05 -20.87 22.60
C LYS A 241 -7.97 -21.89 22.26
N LEU A 242 -7.13 -21.59 21.26
CA LEU A 242 -6.09 -22.52 20.78
C LEU A 242 -4.75 -22.39 21.52
N ARG A 243 -4.63 -21.42 22.46
CA ARG A 243 -3.43 -21.16 23.28
C ARG A 243 -2.15 -20.86 22.48
N VAL A 244 -2.30 -20.40 21.25
CA VAL A 244 -1.20 -19.94 20.40
C VAL A 244 -0.59 -18.65 20.98
N PRO A 245 0.75 -18.53 21.12
CA PRO A 245 1.40 -17.28 21.52
C PRO A 245 1.02 -16.09 20.64
N VAL A 246 0.95 -14.89 21.22
CA VAL A 246 0.61 -13.65 20.48
C VAL A 246 1.65 -13.40 19.38
N THR A 247 2.93 -13.67 19.67
CA THR A 247 4.05 -13.58 18.71
C THR A 247 3.81 -14.38 17.41
N PHE A 248 3.11 -15.53 17.48
CA PHE A 248 2.83 -16.36 16.30
C PHE A 248 1.43 -16.12 15.72
N ALA A 249 0.44 -15.82 16.56
CA ALA A 249 -0.91 -15.53 16.11
C ALA A 249 -1.01 -14.22 15.31
N VAL A 250 -0.30 -13.17 15.74
CA VAL A 250 -0.32 -11.85 15.10
C VAL A 250 0.13 -11.87 13.64
N PRO A 251 1.32 -12.38 13.28
CA PRO A 251 1.79 -12.34 11.89
C PRO A 251 0.97 -13.24 10.96
N VAL A 252 0.52 -14.40 11.42
CA VAL A 252 -0.37 -15.30 10.66
C VAL A 252 -1.70 -14.60 10.37
N VAL A 253 -2.35 -14.03 11.39
CA VAL A 253 -3.67 -13.40 11.21
C VAL A 253 -3.58 -12.11 10.40
N TRP A 254 -2.54 -11.28 10.60
CA TRP A 254 -2.35 -10.08 9.81
C TRP A 254 -2.12 -10.39 8.32
N THR A 255 -1.21 -11.32 8.03
CA THR A 255 -0.86 -11.71 6.65
C THR A 255 -2.05 -12.37 5.94
N GLY A 256 -2.80 -13.25 6.63
CA GLY A 256 -4.01 -13.85 6.07
C GLY A 256 -5.11 -12.82 5.77
N LEU A 257 -5.23 -11.77 6.60
CA LEU A 257 -6.17 -10.67 6.35
C LEU A 257 -5.71 -9.71 5.25
N GLU A 258 -4.40 -9.54 5.05
CA GLU A 258 -3.87 -8.80 3.90
C GLU A 258 -4.14 -9.53 2.57
N LEU A 259 -3.97 -10.86 2.53
CA LEU A 259 -4.39 -11.64 1.36
C LEU A 259 -5.91 -11.56 1.16
N PHE A 260 -6.73 -11.73 2.21
CA PHE A 260 -8.18 -11.58 2.10
C PHE A 260 -8.59 -10.21 1.56
N ARG A 261 -7.91 -9.14 2.02
CA ARG A 261 -8.08 -7.77 1.53
C ARG A 261 -7.66 -7.60 0.06
N GLY A 262 -6.70 -8.38 -0.42
CA GLY A 262 -6.24 -8.40 -1.81
C GLY A 262 -7.17 -9.12 -2.80
N PHE A 263 -8.22 -9.80 -2.33
CA PHE A 263 -9.16 -10.57 -3.17
C PHE A 263 -10.64 -10.26 -2.90
N PHE A 264 -11.02 -9.91 -1.67
CA PHE A 264 -12.42 -9.74 -1.30
C PHE A 264 -13.02 -8.45 -1.86
N LEU A 265 -14.19 -8.57 -2.50
CA LEU A 265 -14.84 -7.51 -3.29
C LEU A 265 -13.88 -6.94 -4.35
N THR A 266 -13.39 -7.81 -5.24
CA THR A 266 -12.29 -7.63 -6.22
C THR A 266 -10.90 -7.40 -5.63
N GLY A 267 -10.81 -6.84 -4.43
CA GLY A 267 -9.57 -6.66 -3.70
C GLY A 267 -9.07 -5.22 -3.71
N PHE A 268 -8.26 -4.90 -2.69
CA PHE A 268 -7.59 -3.62 -2.52
C PHE A 268 -6.24 -3.87 -1.85
N ALA A 269 -5.20 -4.12 -2.66
CA ALA A 269 -3.88 -4.56 -2.21
C ALA A 269 -2.92 -3.41 -1.82
N TRP A 270 -3.43 -2.19 -1.69
CA TRP A 270 -2.65 -1.02 -1.26
C TRP A 270 -2.27 -1.07 0.23
N TYR A 271 -1.26 -0.30 0.64
CA TYR A 271 -0.82 -0.16 2.04
C TYR A 271 -0.66 -1.51 2.79
N TYR A 272 -0.09 -2.53 2.14
CA TYR A 272 0.39 -3.71 2.88
C TYR A 272 1.53 -3.31 3.82
N LEU A 273 1.61 -3.96 4.99
CA LEU A 273 2.61 -3.62 6.00
C LEU A 273 4.04 -3.75 5.44
N GLY A 274 4.28 -4.70 4.52
CA GLY A 274 5.51 -4.80 3.75
C GLY A 274 5.83 -3.61 2.83
N HIS A 275 4.83 -2.90 2.30
CA HIS A 275 5.06 -1.74 1.42
C HIS A 275 5.81 -0.60 2.14
N SER A 276 5.59 -0.44 3.44
CA SER A 276 6.32 0.54 4.29
C SER A 276 7.84 0.31 4.33
N GLN A 277 8.32 -0.86 3.88
CA GLN A 277 9.74 -1.21 3.90
C GLN A 277 10.45 -0.96 2.55
N HIS A 278 9.79 -0.35 1.56
CA HIS A 278 10.33 -0.11 0.20
C HIS A 278 11.67 0.66 0.13
N ARG A 279 12.06 1.37 1.19
CA ARG A 279 13.37 2.04 1.32
C ARG A 279 14.49 1.08 1.76
N PHE A 280 14.14 0.00 2.46
CA PHE A 280 15.08 -0.97 3.03
C PHE A 280 15.28 -2.15 2.08
N ALA A 281 15.93 -1.90 0.94
CA ALA A 281 16.05 -2.85 -0.17
C ALA A 281 16.47 -4.27 0.24
N ALA A 282 17.28 -4.45 1.30
CA ALA A 282 17.66 -5.76 1.79
C ALA A 282 16.48 -6.55 2.39
N ILE A 283 15.57 -5.94 3.16
CA ILE A 283 14.44 -6.69 3.72
C ILE A 283 13.35 -6.97 2.68
N THR A 284 13.27 -6.16 1.61
CA THR A 284 12.24 -6.35 0.58
C THR A 284 12.49 -7.54 -0.33
N GLN A 285 13.74 -8.02 -0.45
CA GLN A 285 14.08 -9.09 -1.39
C GLN A 285 13.34 -10.41 -1.12
N ILE A 286 12.92 -10.70 0.11
CA ILE A 286 12.14 -11.92 0.43
C ILE A 286 10.77 -11.97 -0.24
N ALA A 287 10.34 -10.89 -0.90
CA ALA A 287 9.12 -10.90 -1.71
C ALA A 287 9.24 -11.86 -2.91
N ASP A 288 10.45 -12.14 -3.40
CA ASP A 288 10.70 -13.17 -4.43
C ASP A 288 10.52 -14.62 -3.92
N LEU A 289 10.36 -14.82 -2.60
CA LEU A 289 10.09 -16.13 -1.99
C LEU A 289 8.59 -16.38 -1.79
N VAL A 290 7.87 -15.37 -1.30
CA VAL A 290 6.51 -15.54 -0.73
C VAL A 290 5.60 -14.31 -0.91
N GLY A 291 5.96 -13.37 -1.79
CA GLY A 291 5.26 -12.11 -1.98
C GLY A 291 5.54 -11.09 -0.86
N THR A 292 5.03 -9.86 -1.00
CA THR A 292 5.07 -8.81 0.04
C THR A 292 4.56 -9.31 1.40
N TYR A 293 3.66 -10.29 1.39
CA TYR A 293 3.15 -11.04 2.55
C TYR A 293 4.26 -11.53 3.50
N GLY A 294 5.42 -11.96 2.98
CA GLY A 294 6.56 -12.36 3.83
C GLY A 294 7.14 -11.21 4.65
N ILE A 295 7.20 -10.01 4.07
CA ILE A 295 7.67 -8.80 4.75
C ILE A 295 6.65 -8.38 5.81
N SER A 296 5.36 -8.33 5.44
CA SER A 296 4.27 -8.07 6.38
C SER A 296 4.28 -9.04 7.56
N PHE A 297 4.53 -10.33 7.32
CA PHE A 297 4.65 -11.36 8.35
C PHE A 297 5.80 -11.05 9.32
N VAL A 298 7.01 -10.74 8.81
CA VAL A 298 8.18 -10.43 9.66
C VAL A 298 7.95 -9.15 10.47
N VAL A 299 7.42 -8.09 9.87
CA VAL A 299 7.14 -6.81 10.55
C VAL A 299 6.06 -6.98 11.63
N ALA A 300 4.97 -7.71 11.32
CA ALA A 300 3.91 -8.01 12.28
C ALA A 300 4.39 -8.91 13.43
N ALA A 301 5.31 -9.85 13.17
CA ALA A 301 5.90 -10.71 14.20
C ALA A 301 6.66 -9.88 15.26
N PHE A 302 7.37 -8.83 14.85
CA PHE A 302 8.03 -7.90 15.79
C PHE A 302 7.01 -7.14 16.65
N SER A 303 5.94 -6.61 16.07
CA SER A 303 4.86 -5.98 16.84
C SER A 303 4.20 -6.96 17.82
N GLY A 304 4.03 -8.23 17.46
CA GLY A 304 3.58 -9.29 18.37
C GLY A 304 4.58 -9.59 19.49
N CYS A 305 5.87 -9.71 19.16
CA CYS A 305 6.99 -9.84 20.11
C CYS A 305 6.97 -8.69 21.15
N LEU A 306 6.87 -7.44 20.69
CA LEU A 306 6.81 -6.24 21.54
C LEU A 306 5.53 -6.18 22.40
N ALA A 307 4.38 -6.53 21.83
CA ALA A 307 3.10 -6.55 22.55
C ALA A 307 3.08 -7.54 23.72
N GLU A 308 3.85 -8.63 23.67
CA GLU A 308 4.03 -9.55 24.80
C GLU A 308 4.94 -8.99 25.91
N MET A 309 5.88 -8.10 25.57
CA MET A 309 6.86 -7.53 26.52
C MET A 309 6.26 -6.45 27.44
N VAL A 310 5.14 -5.84 27.06
CA VAL A 310 4.42 -4.86 27.91
C VAL A 310 3.92 -5.51 29.20
N SER A 311 4.24 -4.94 30.36
CA SER A 311 3.86 -5.48 31.67
C SER A 311 2.40 -5.19 32.01
N GLY A 312 1.77 -6.02 32.86
CA GLY A 312 0.42 -5.76 33.36
C GLY A 312 0.28 -4.41 34.08
N SER A 313 1.34 -3.93 34.74
CA SER A 313 1.38 -2.61 35.38
C SER A 313 1.18 -1.43 34.41
N LEU A 314 1.63 -1.53 33.16
CA LEU A 314 1.37 -0.51 32.14
C LEU A 314 -0.08 -0.58 31.63
N LEU A 315 -0.65 -1.78 31.50
CA LEU A 315 -2.06 -1.95 31.10
C LEU A 315 -3.03 -1.45 32.17
N LEU A 316 -2.69 -1.62 33.45
CA LEU A 316 -3.39 -0.99 34.58
C LEU A 316 -3.31 0.55 34.47
N LYS A 317 -2.10 1.11 34.28
CA LYS A 317 -1.89 2.56 34.13
C LYS A 317 -2.64 3.16 32.93
N TRP A 318 -2.84 2.40 31.86
CA TRP A 318 -3.59 2.80 30.67
C TRP A 318 -5.09 2.45 30.71
N GLY A 319 -5.61 1.90 31.83
CA GLY A 319 -7.03 1.57 31.98
C GLY A 319 -7.53 0.43 31.09
N LEU A 320 -6.63 -0.41 30.59
CA LEU A 320 -6.94 -1.56 29.73
C LEU A 320 -7.39 -2.78 30.54
N ILE A 321 -6.99 -2.89 31.80
CA ILE A 321 -7.44 -3.91 32.76
C ILE A 321 -7.82 -3.25 34.10
N PRO A 322 -8.80 -3.78 34.85
CA PRO A 322 -9.29 -3.16 36.08
C PRO A 322 -8.32 -3.36 37.26
N ALA A 323 -8.32 -2.41 38.19
CA ALA A 323 -7.38 -2.36 39.33
C ALA A 323 -7.37 -3.61 40.24
N HIS A 324 -8.45 -4.40 40.25
CA HIS A 324 -8.63 -5.59 41.08
C HIS A 324 -8.64 -6.91 40.28
N ALA A 325 -8.13 -6.92 39.03
CA ALA A 325 -8.17 -8.08 38.13
C ALA A 325 -7.52 -9.36 38.72
N PRO A 326 -8.30 -10.39 39.13
CA PRO A 326 -7.74 -11.63 39.64
C PRO A 326 -7.57 -12.63 38.48
N HIS A 327 -6.33 -13.02 38.19
CA HIS A 327 -5.99 -14.15 37.30
C HIS A 327 -6.66 -14.15 35.90
N GLY A 328 -6.70 -12.99 35.22
CA GLY A 328 -7.34 -12.81 33.90
C GLY A 328 -6.44 -12.21 32.80
N PHE A 329 -5.12 -12.47 32.81
CA PHE A 329 -4.17 -11.81 31.91
C PHE A 329 -3.05 -12.76 31.43
N LEU A 330 -2.69 -12.70 30.13
CA LEU A 330 -1.54 -13.43 29.58
C LEU A 330 -0.22 -12.71 29.92
N GLU A 331 0.39 -13.05 31.06
CA GLU A 331 1.82 -12.81 31.28
C GLU A 331 2.64 -13.99 30.75
N THR A 332 3.54 -13.71 29.80
CA THR A 332 4.54 -14.69 29.34
C THR A 332 5.78 -14.55 30.24
N PRO A 333 6.31 -15.64 30.83
CA PRO A 333 7.53 -15.58 31.64
C PRO A 333 8.70 -14.94 30.89
N ARG A 334 9.46 -14.06 31.56
CA ARG A 334 10.51 -13.23 30.93
C ARG A 334 11.51 -14.01 30.07
N ARG A 335 11.88 -15.24 30.47
CA ARG A 335 12.71 -16.15 29.66
C ARG A 335 12.08 -16.46 28.30
N ARG A 336 10.77 -16.75 28.25
CA ARG A 336 10.04 -17.03 27.00
C ARG A 336 9.85 -15.78 26.14
N GLN A 337 9.69 -14.59 26.74
CA GLN A 337 9.70 -13.32 26.00
C GLN A 337 11.03 -13.12 25.26
N TRP A 338 12.17 -13.27 25.96
CA TRP A 338 13.50 -13.15 25.34
C TRP A 338 13.76 -14.24 24.29
N GLN A 339 13.32 -15.48 24.50
CA GLN A 339 13.43 -16.55 23.49
C GLN A 339 12.61 -16.23 22.23
N ARG A 340 11.39 -15.69 22.38
CA ARG A 340 10.56 -15.24 21.25
C ARG A 340 11.19 -14.05 20.51
N LEU A 341 11.70 -13.06 21.23
CA LEU A 341 12.42 -11.93 20.64
C LEU A 341 13.70 -12.37 19.91
N GLY A 342 14.46 -13.32 20.47
CA GLY A 342 15.60 -13.93 19.79
C GLY A 342 15.20 -14.61 18.48
N GLY A 343 14.06 -15.31 18.45
CA GLY A 343 13.47 -15.86 17.23
C GLY A 343 13.04 -14.79 16.22
N CYS A 344 12.33 -13.73 16.67
CA CYS A 344 11.98 -12.56 15.86
C CYS A 344 13.24 -11.95 15.20
N VAL A 345 14.30 -11.72 15.98
CA VAL A 345 15.58 -11.14 15.51
C VAL A 345 16.35 -12.09 14.59
N ALA A 346 16.39 -13.40 14.87
CA ALA A 346 17.04 -14.38 14.00
C ALA A 346 16.34 -14.50 12.64
N LEU A 347 15.00 -14.45 12.60
CA LEU A 347 14.23 -14.43 11.36
C LEU A 347 14.53 -13.15 10.56
N PHE A 348 14.52 -11.99 11.20
CA PHE A 348 14.91 -10.73 10.55
C PHE A 348 16.34 -10.80 9.98
N ALA A 349 17.30 -11.32 10.75
CA ALA A 349 18.68 -11.46 10.31
C ALA A 349 18.80 -12.40 9.10
N ALA A 350 18.07 -13.53 9.08
CA ALA A 350 18.03 -14.43 7.94
C ALA A 350 17.46 -13.75 6.68
N CYS A 351 16.34 -13.05 6.80
CA CYS A 351 15.73 -12.29 5.69
C CYS A 351 16.65 -11.18 5.17
N PHE A 352 17.32 -10.45 6.08
CA PHE A 352 18.26 -9.39 5.75
C PHE A 352 19.53 -9.91 5.06
N VAL A 353 20.09 -11.03 5.54
CA VAL A 353 21.25 -11.69 4.91
C VAL A 353 20.87 -12.26 3.54
N TYR A 354 19.71 -12.92 3.39
CA TYR A 354 19.19 -13.35 2.09
C TYR A 354 19.10 -12.19 1.10
N GLY A 355 18.56 -11.05 1.55
CA GLY A 355 18.50 -9.85 0.72
C GLY A 355 19.87 -9.27 0.36
N LEU A 356 20.83 -9.23 1.28
CA LEU A 356 22.20 -8.84 0.94
C LEU A 356 22.83 -9.80 -0.08
N VAL A 357 22.54 -11.11 -0.02
CA VAL A 357 23.01 -12.06 -1.04
C VAL A 357 22.35 -11.78 -2.40
N ARG A 358 21.03 -11.55 -2.45
CA ARG A 358 20.31 -11.20 -3.70
C ARG A 358 20.78 -9.88 -4.31
N LEU A 359 20.99 -8.83 -3.48
CA LEU A 359 21.41 -7.49 -3.92
C LEU A 359 22.90 -7.40 -4.34
N ASN A 360 23.72 -8.38 -3.95
CA ASN A 360 25.13 -8.53 -4.39
C ASN A 360 25.27 -9.62 -5.46
N GLY A 361 24.20 -9.91 -6.22
CA GLY A 361 24.26 -10.76 -7.40
C GLY A 361 25.05 -10.12 -8.56
N PRO A 362 25.19 -10.82 -9.70
CA PRO A 362 25.77 -10.25 -10.90
C PRO A 362 24.96 -9.04 -11.39
N GLU A 363 25.60 -8.12 -12.11
CA GLU A 363 24.91 -6.98 -12.72
C GLU A 363 23.90 -7.45 -13.77
N PHE A 364 22.77 -6.73 -13.84
CA PHE A 364 21.69 -6.99 -14.79
C PHE A 364 22.16 -6.77 -16.23
N PRO A 365 21.99 -7.75 -17.15
CA PRO A 365 22.23 -7.55 -18.57
C PRO A 365 21.51 -6.33 -19.13
N VAL A 366 22.20 -5.58 -19.97
CA VAL A 366 21.69 -4.36 -20.60
C VAL A 366 20.69 -4.75 -21.69
N GLY A 367 19.40 -4.54 -21.42
CA GLY A 367 18.31 -4.75 -22.38
C GLY A 367 18.09 -3.55 -23.31
N PRO A 368 16.90 -3.45 -23.92
CA PRO A 368 16.62 -2.44 -24.94
C PRO A 368 16.68 -1.02 -24.38
N LYS A 369 17.03 -0.06 -25.24
CA LYS A 369 16.89 1.37 -24.93
C LYS A 369 15.42 1.78 -25.12
N VAL A 370 14.80 2.34 -24.09
CA VAL A 370 13.39 2.75 -24.07
C VAL A 370 13.27 4.24 -23.80
N SER A 371 12.23 4.87 -24.33
CA SER A 371 11.81 6.23 -23.97
C SER A 371 10.35 6.22 -23.53
N LEU A 372 10.09 6.76 -22.34
CA LEU A 372 8.76 6.83 -21.72
C LEU A 372 8.27 8.27 -21.85
N ILE A 373 7.11 8.45 -22.49
CA ILE A 373 6.49 9.76 -22.74
C ILE A 373 5.57 10.12 -21.59
N GLN A 374 5.67 11.35 -21.06
CA GLN A 374 4.85 11.86 -19.97
C GLN A 374 4.28 13.24 -20.35
N GLY A 375 2.96 13.32 -20.57
CA GLY A 375 2.28 14.53 -21.07
C GLY A 375 1.82 15.53 -20.00
N ASP A 376 1.71 15.11 -18.74
CA ASP A 376 1.28 15.89 -17.57
C ASP A 376 -0.14 16.50 -17.64
N PHE A 377 -1.09 15.79 -18.26
CA PHE A 377 -2.49 16.23 -18.35
C PHE A 377 -3.35 15.81 -17.14
N GLU A 378 -4.28 16.66 -16.70
CA GLU A 378 -5.29 16.28 -15.71
C GLU A 378 -6.38 15.39 -16.33
N CYS A 379 -6.95 14.50 -15.52
CA CYS A 379 -8.10 13.68 -15.91
C CYS A 379 -9.40 14.42 -15.63
N GLU A 380 -10.26 14.55 -16.64
CA GLU A 380 -11.58 15.16 -16.55
C GLU A 380 -12.62 14.28 -17.23
N LEU A 381 -13.88 14.41 -16.78
CA LEU A 381 -15.02 13.68 -17.34
C LEU A 381 -15.63 14.40 -18.56
N GLU A 382 -15.42 15.71 -18.66
CA GLU A 382 -15.92 16.55 -19.75
C GLU A 382 -15.01 16.43 -20.99
N HIS A 383 -15.62 16.18 -22.15
CA HIS A 383 -14.90 15.84 -23.39
C HIS A 383 -14.66 17.08 -24.26
N ASP A 384 -13.56 17.81 -24.00
CA ASP A 384 -13.10 18.91 -24.86
C ASP A 384 -12.21 18.39 -26.00
N GLU A 385 -12.66 18.57 -27.25
CA GLU A 385 -11.92 18.22 -28.46
C GLU A 385 -10.63 19.04 -28.65
N SER A 386 -10.57 20.26 -28.11
CA SER A 386 -9.38 21.11 -28.17
C SER A 386 -8.25 20.53 -27.30
N ARG A 387 -8.60 20.05 -26.10
CA ARG A 387 -7.71 19.33 -25.18
C ARG A 387 -7.17 18.04 -25.80
N TRP A 388 -8.02 17.26 -26.49
CA TRP A 388 -7.58 16.05 -27.19
C TRP A 388 -6.60 16.33 -28.33
N ILE A 389 -6.71 17.48 -29.01
CA ILE A 389 -5.73 17.94 -30.00
C ILE A 389 -4.40 18.33 -29.32
N GLU A 390 -4.44 18.96 -28.14
CA GLU A 390 -3.24 19.32 -27.36
C GLU A 390 -2.51 18.09 -26.81
N ILE A 391 -3.24 17.13 -26.22
CA ILE A 391 -2.71 15.85 -25.73
C ILE A 391 -1.95 15.13 -26.85
N GLN A 392 -2.59 14.97 -28.00
CA GLN A 392 -2.03 14.27 -29.16
C GLN A 392 -0.79 14.97 -29.73
N ARG A 393 -0.83 16.31 -29.90
CA ARG A 393 0.33 17.11 -30.34
C ARG A 393 1.50 17.06 -29.35
N THR A 394 1.20 17.05 -28.06
CA THR A 394 2.20 17.02 -27.00
C THR A 394 2.95 15.69 -26.95
N HIS A 395 2.21 14.58 -27.01
CA HIS A 395 2.83 13.25 -27.08
C HIS A 395 3.64 13.05 -28.38
N GLU A 396 3.22 13.64 -29.51
CA GLU A 396 4.02 13.68 -30.74
C GLU A 396 5.31 14.51 -30.62
N ARG A 397 5.25 15.71 -30.02
CA ARG A 397 6.44 16.55 -29.77
C ARG A 397 7.43 15.79 -28.88
N LEU A 398 6.97 15.23 -27.77
CA LEU A 398 7.78 14.42 -26.86
C LEU A 398 8.32 13.15 -27.54
N THR A 399 7.57 12.55 -28.47
CA THR A 399 8.06 11.44 -29.31
C THR A 399 9.19 11.89 -30.23
N GLY A 400 9.09 13.07 -30.85
CA GLY A 400 10.18 13.66 -31.64
C GLY A 400 11.43 13.96 -30.81
N GLU A 401 11.26 14.45 -29.58
CA GLU A 401 12.34 14.64 -28.61
C GLU A 401 12.96 13.31 -28.16
N ALA A 402 12.14 12.27 -27.98
CA ALA A 402 12.60 10.91 -27.67
C ALA A 402 13.43 10.28 -28.81
N VAL A 403 13.09 10.54 -30.08
CA VAL A 403 13.82 10.02 -31.25
C VAL A 403 15.27 10.53 -31.32
N LEU A 404 15.56 11.71 -30.75
CA LEU A 404 16.93 12.22 -30.60
C LEU A 404 17.85 11.28 -29.79
N GLN A 405 17.25 10.42 -28.95
CA GLN A 405 17.97 9.42 -28.16
C GLN A 405 18.14 8.06 -28.87
N GLN A 406 17.58 7.88 -30.06
CA GLN A 406 17.56 6.60 -30.79
C GLN A 406 17.10 5.40 -29.93
N PRO A 407 15.94 5.46 -29.27
CA PRO A 407 15.39 4.33 -28.51
C PRO A 407 14.92 3.22 -29.46
N GLN A 408 14.91 1.99 -28.97
CA GLN A 408 14.28 0.85 -29.64
C GLN A 408 12.76 0.83 -29.42
N PHE A 409 12.31 1.33 -28.25
CA PHE A 409 10.90 1.43 -27.88
C PHE A 409 10.51 2.83 -27.41
N ILE A 410 9.33 3.30 -27.81
CA ILE A 410 8.72 4.52 -27.27
C ILE A 410 7.34 4.16 -26.68
N VAL A 411 7.13 4.47 -25.40
CA VAL A 411 5.91 4.10 -24.66
C VAL A 411 5.06 5.35 -24.40
N TRP A 412 3.79 5.32 -24.80
CA TRP A 412 2.80 6.32 -24.43
C TRP A 412 1.92 5.82 -23.26
N PRO A 413 1.47 6.68 -22.35
CA PRO A 413 0.64 6.27 -21.20
C PRO A 413 -0.78 5.81 -21.54
N GLU A 414 -1.50 5.34 -20.52
CA GLU A 414 -2.90 4.94 -20.56
C GLU A 414 -3.80 6.00 -21.24
N THR A 415 -4.50 5.58 -22.30
CA THR A 415 -5.50 6.38 -23.05
C THR A 415 -4.98 7.73 -23.59
N MET A 416 -3.68 7.87 -23.86
CA MET A 416 -3.11 9.13 -24.39
C MET A 416 -3.17 9.28 -25.91
N PHE A 417 -3.52 8.23 -26.65
CA PHE A 417 -3.83 8.33 -28.08
C PHE A 417 -5.33 8.61 -28.31
N ARG A 418 -5.63 9.70 -29.03
CA ARG A 418 -6.98 10.30 -29.11
C ARG A 418 -8.08 9.40 -29.68
N TRP A 419 -7.75 8.49 -30.60
CA TRP A 419 -8.75 7.73 -31.35
C TRP A 419 -8.85 6.29 -30.86
N PRO A 420 -10.07 5.75 -30.68
CA PRO A 420 -10.24 4.34 -30.34
C PRO A 420 -9.91 3.45 -31.54
N LEU A 421 -9.40 2.24 -31.27
CA LEU A 421 -9.26 1.21 -32.31
C LEU A 421 -10.47 0.28 -32.33
N LEU A 422 -11.27 0.38 -33.39
CA LEU A 422 -12.42 -0.48 -33.64
C LEU A 422 -11.99 -1.83 -34.25
N GLU A 423 -12.45 -2.90 -33.61
CA GLU A 423 -12.48 -4.27 -34.10
C GLU A 423 -13.93 -4.76 -34.28
N THR A 424 -14.12 -5.66 -35.24
CA THR A 424 -15.44 -6.16 -35.65
C THR A 424 -15.30 -7.62 -36.10
N PRO A 425 -16.24 -8.52 -35.75
CA PRO A 425 -16.23 -9.89 -36.25
C PRO A 425 -16.15 -9.97 -37.79
N PRO A 426 -15.47 -10.99 -38.36
CA PRO A 426 -15.39 -11.15 -39.81
C PRO A 426 -16.78 -11.27 -40.47
N GLY A 427 -16.92 -10.66 -41.65
CA GLY A 427 -18.13 -10.75 -42.47
C GLY A 427 -19.24 -9.74 -42.15
N ILE A 428 -19.11 -8.91 -41.10
CA ILE A 428 -20.04 -7.81 -40.83
C ILE A 428 -19.58 -6.54 -41.55
N THR A 429 -20.48 -5.84 -42.25
CA THR A 429 -20.18 -4.56 -42.91
C THR A 429 -20.45 -3.36 -42.00
N ASP A 430 -19.75 -2.25 -42.25
CA ASP A 430 -19.94 -1.00 -41.50
C ASP A 430 -21.35 -0.40 -41.67
N ALA A 431 -22.03 -0.70 -42.78
CA ALA A 431 -23.43 -0.32 -43.00
C ALA A 431 -24.40 -1.09 -42.09
N GLU A 432 -24.14 -2.38 -41.83
CA GLU A 432 -24.92 -3.18 -40.88
C GLU A 432 -24.65 -2.76 -39.44
N LEU A 433 -23.40 -2.43 -39.09
CA LEU A 433 -23.05 -1.87 -37.78
C LEU A 433 -23.72 -0.50 -37.56
N GLN A 434 -23.71 0.39 -38.55
CA GLN A 434 -24.35 1.70 -38.44
C GLN A 434 -25.88 1.59 -38.33
N LYS A 435 -26.48 0.55 -38.92
CA LYS A 435 -27.91 0.20 -38.77
C LYS A 435 -28.23 -0.42 -37.41
N ALA A 436 -27.34 -1.25 -36.86
CA ALA A 436 -27.48 -1.86 -35.54
C ALA A 436 -27.30 -0.84 -34.41
N HIS A 437 -26.36 0.09 -34.57
CA HIS A 437 -26.01 1.11 -33.58
C HIS A 437 -26.11 2.54 -34.16
N PRO A 438 -27.32 3.09 -34.43
CA PRO A 438 -27.49 4.40 -35.06
C PRO A 438 -26.96 5.61 -34.28
N ARG A 439 -26.47 5.42 -33.05
CA ARG A 439 -25.86 6.45 -32.19
C ARG A 439 -24.32 6.43 -32.22
N GLU A 440 -23.70 5.37 -32.71
CA GLU A 440 -22.23 5.25 -32.76
C GLU A 440 -21.72 5.78 -34.12
N PRO A 441 -20.72 6.67 -34.15
CA PRO A 441 -20.17 7.22 -35.39
C PRO A 441 -19.18 6.25 -36.05
N ILE A 442 -19.68 5.19 -36.70
CA ILE A 442 -18.84 4.10 -37.24
C ILE A 442 -17.77 4.62 -38.20
N ALA A 443 -18.12 5.57 -39.07
CA ALA A 443 -17.20 6.19 -40.02
C ALA A 443 -16.02 6.94 -39.36
N TYR A 444 -16.21 7.48 -38.15
CA TYR A 444 -15.13 8.12 -37.38
C TYR A 444 -14.14 7.09 -36.85
N TYR A 445 -14.62 6.00 -36.25
CA TYR A 445 -13.75 4.92 -35.75
C TYR A 445 -13.07 4.10 -36.86
N ARG A 446 -13.59 4.18 -38.08
CA ARG A 446 -13.06 3.53 -39.28
C ARG A 446 -12.16 4.43 -40.14
N ASP A 447 -11.90 5.68 -39.73
CA ASP A 447 -11.03 6.57 -40.50
C ASP A 447 -9.64 5.92 -40.71
N PRO A 448 -9.24 5.62 -41.97
CA PRO A 448 -7.97 4.97 -42.25
C PRO A 448 -6.77 5.80 -41.79
N ASN A 449 -6.93 7.11 -41.58
CA ASN A 449 -5.90 7.96 -41.01
C ASN A 449 -5.52 7.52 -39.59
N ILE A 450 -6.42 6.92 -38.79
CA ILE A 450 -6.11 6.48 -37.42
C ILE A 450 -4.97 5.45 -37.41
N ARG A 451 -5.16 4.33 -38.12
CA ARG A 451 -4.15 3.26 -38.22
C ARG A 451 -2.91 3.73 -38.99
N LYS A 452 -3.10 4.49 -40.08
CA LYS A 452 -2.00 5.09 -40.85
C LYS A 452 -1.10 5.98 -39.98
N ARG A 453 -1.67 6.76 -39.06
CA ARG A 453 -0.94 7.71 -38.20
C ARG A 453 -0.13 7.00 -37.11
N LEU A 454 -0.64 5.91 -36.55
CA LEU A 454 0.15 5.00 -35.70
C LEU A 454 1.33 4.41 -36.47
N SER A 455 1.07 3.84 -37.65
CA SER A 455 2.08 3.21 -38.51
C SER A 455 3.17 4.20 -38.94
N GLN A 456 2.77 5.40 -39.39
CA GLN A 456 3.69 6.45 -39.80
C GLN A 456 4.52 6.99 -38.65
N LEU A 457 3.95 7.13 -37.44
CA LEU A 457 4.72 7.59 -36.27
C LEU A 457 5.84 6.59 -35.91
N ALA A 458 5.57 5.28 -35.98
CA ALA A 458 6.58 4.24 -35.73
C ALA A 458 7.68 4.26 -36.80
N GLN A 459 7.30 4.32 -38.09
CA GLN A 459 8.23 4.42 -39.23
C GLN A 459 9.11 5.69 -39.17
N MET A 460 8.53 6.83 -38.80
CA MET A 460 9.25 8.11 -38.65
C MET A 460 10.19 8.08 -37.45
N ALA A 461 9.77 7.48 -36.34
CA ALA A 461 10.59 7.31 -35.14
C ALA A 461 11.71 6.27 -35.31
N ARG A 462 11.53 5.30 -36.23
CA ARG A 462 12.35 4.09 -36.40
C ARG A 462 12.46 3.28 -35.11
N ALA A 463 11.40 3.30 -34.31
CA ALA A 463 11.28 2.66 -33.01
C ALA A 463 9.90 2.02 -32.91
N SER A 464 9.80 0.89 -32.21
CA SER A 464 8.51 0.25 -31.97
C SER A 464 7.74 1.05 -30.90
N LEU A 465 6.47 1.34 -31.14
CA LEU A 465 5.63 2.12 -30.24
C LEU A 465 4.75 1.20 -29.39
N ILE A 466 4.62 1.51 -28.10
CA ILE A 466 3.70 0.81 -27.20
C ILE A 466 2.71 1.86 -26.68
N ILE A 467 1.47 1.80 -27.15
CA ILE A 467 0.50 2.89 -27.06
C ILE A 467 -0.71 2.50 -26.21
N GLY A 468 -1.01 3.31 -25.20
CA GLY A 468 -2.27 3.24 -24.44
C GLY A 468 -3.41 3.97 -25.16
N LEU A 469 -4.51 3.28 -25.41
CA LEU A 469 -5.66 3.77 -26.18
C LEU A 469 -6.97 3.09 -25.77
N SER A 470 -8.10 3.64 -26.23
CA SER A 470 -9.41 3.01 -26.03
C SER A 470 -9.65 1.91 -27.08
N GLY A 471 -9.79 0.66 -26.65
CA GLY A 471 -10.28 -0.42 -27.52
C GLY A 471 -11.79 -0.33 -27.69
N LYS A 472 -12.30 -0.64 -28.89
CA LYS A 472 -13.73 -0.87 -29.11
C LYS A 472 -13.91 -2.13 -29.94
N GLU A 473 -14.75 -3.05 -29.49
CA GLU A 473 -15.25 -4.17 -30.28
C GLU A 473 -16.74 -3.96 -30.52
N MET A 474 -17.21 -4.19 -31.75
CA MET A 474 -18.63 -4.03 -32.08
C MET A 474 -19.14 -5.19 -32.93
N ASP A 475 -20.26 -5.76 -32.51
CA ASP A 475 -21.06 -6.71 -33.29
C ASP A 475 -22.49 -6.18 -33.49
N LEU A 476 -23.37 -6.95 -34.14
CA LEU A 476 -24.75 -6.52 -34.43
C LEU A 476 -25.68 -6.44 -33.18
N LYS A 477 -25.18 -6.72 -31.97
CA LYS A 477 -25.97 -6.76 -30.73
C LYS A 477 -25.44 -5.83 -29.65
N GLU A 478 -24.12 -5.75 -29.46
CA GLU A 478 -23.53 -4.88 -28.43
C GLU A 478 -22.26 -4.14 -28.88
N VAL A 479 -21.98 -3.05 -28.17
CA VAL A 479 -20.72 -2.31 -28.23
C VAL A 479 -19.94 -2.63 -26.96
N ARG A 480 -18.70 -3.11 -27.10
CA ARG A 480 -17.79 -3.41 -25.99
C ARG A 480 -16.64 -2.42 -26.01
N ASN A 481 -16.60 -1.54 -25.01
CA ASN A 481 -15.49 -0.60 -24.83
C ASN A 481 -14.45 -1.21 -23.89
N TYR A 482 -13.17 -0.98 -24.17
CA TYR A 482 -12.02 -1.48 -23.43
C TYR A 482 -10.99 -0.35 -23.22
N ASN A 483 -10.18 -0.50 -22.17
CA ASN A 483 -8.95 0.27 -21.97
C ASN A 483 -7.80 -0.66 -22.36
N SER A 484 -6.93 -0.21 -23.27
CA SER A 484 -6.14 -1.12 -24.10
C SER A 484 -4.71 -0.63 -24.33
N ALA A 485 -3.81 -1.58 -24.53
CA ALA A 485 -2.45 -1.34 -25.02
C ALA A 485 -2.28 -2.01 -26.39
N VAL A 486 -1.45 -1.42 -27.26
CA VAL A 486 -1.17 -1.89 -28.62
C VAL A 486 0.32 -1.71 -28.93
N LEU A 487 0.93 -2.72 -29.56
CA LEU A 487 2.26 -2.61 -30.17
C LEU A 487 2.13 -2.13 -31.63
N VAL A 488 3.00 -1.21 -32.02
CA VAL A 488 3.27 -0.89 -33.42
C VAL A 488 4.75 -1.13 -33.65
N GLN A 489 5.09 -2.09 -34.50
CA GLN A 489 6.48 -2.37 -34.86
C GLN A 489 7.10 -1.19 -35.62
N SER A 490 8.43 -1.07 -35.57
CA SER A 490 9.19 0.02 -36.22
C SER A 490 9.04 0.11 -37.76
N ASP A 491 8.51 -0.92 -38.42
CA ASP A 491 8.13 -0.94 -39.83
C ASP A 491 6.73 -0.36 -40.10
N GLY A 492 5.96 -0.07 -39.04
CA GLY A 492 4.58 0.40 -39.08
C GLY A 492 3.52 -0.69 -38.88
N THR A 493 3.89 -1.97 -38.74
CA THR A 493 2.94 -3.08 -38.53
C THR A 493 2.29 -2.97 -37.14
N ILE A 494 0.95 -2.93 -37.08
CA ILE A 494 0.20 -2.86 -35.82
C ILE A 494 -0.07 -4.30 -35.33
N GLU A 495 0.47 -4.66 -34.17
CA GLU A 495 0.46 -6.02 -33.63
C GLU A 495 -0.37 -6.14 -32.35
N GLY A 496 -1.45 -6.91 -32.46
CA GLY A 496 -2.30 -7.31 -31.34
C GLY A 496 -3.00 -6.15 -30.61
N ARG A 497 -3.73 -6.52 -29.56
CA ARG A 497 -4.26 -5.59 -28.55
C ARG A 497 -4.30 -6.35 -27.22
N TYR A 498 -3.78 -5.73 -26.17
CA TYR A 498 -4.07 -6.14 -24.80
C TYR A 498 -5.24 -5.30 -24.30
N ASP A 499 -6.20 -5.95 -23.65
CA ASP A 499 -7.36 -5.31 -23.03
C ASP A 499 -7.29 -5.52 -21.52
N LYS A 500 -7.44 -4.43 -20.74
CA LYS A 500 -7.31 -4.39 -19.28
C LYS A 500 -8.18 -5.46 -18.61
N LEU A 501 -7.56 -6.34 -17.84
CA LEU A 501 -8.20 -7.49 -17.20
C LEU A 501 -8.86 -7.08 -15.88
N HIS A 502 -8.14 -6.35 -15.03
CA HIS A 502 -8.63 -5.87 -13.73
C HIS A 502 -8.97 -4.39 -13.80
N ARG A 503 -10.28 -4.12 -13.83
CA ARG A 503 -10.87 -2.77 -13.94
C ARG A 503 -11.08 -2.13 -12.57
N VAL A 504 -10.93 -0.81 -12.50
CA VAL A 504 -11.19 -0.02 -11.30
C VAL A 504 -12.69 -0.02 -10.96
N VAL A 505 -13.05 -0.49 -9.76
CA VAL A 505 -14.45 -0.51 -9.29
C VAL A 505 -14.96 0.91 -9.11
N PHE A 506 -16.17 1.19 -9.63
CA PHE A 506 -16.81 2.51 -9.75
C PHE A 506 -16.07 3.54 -10.62
N GLY A 507 -14.82 3.30 -11.05
CA GLY A 507 -14.09 4.18 -11.97
C GLY A 507 -14.08 3.72 -13.43
N GLU A 508 -14.20 2.40 -13.68
CA GLU A 508 -14.25 1.80 -15.03
C GLU A 508 -15.47 0.89 -15.20
N TYR A 509 -16.10 0.43 -14.12
CA TYR A 509 -17.38 -0.29 -14.16
C TYR A 509 -18.11 -0.20 -12.81
N VAL A 510 -19.44 -0.31 -12.83
CA VAL A 510 -20.27 -0.38 -11.62
C VAL A 510 -20.49 -1.85 -11.23
N PRO A 511 -20.11 -2.28 -10.01
CA PRO A 511 -20.32 -3.66 -9.58
C PRO A 511 -21.82 -3.95 -9.39
N LEU A 512 -22.28 -5.14 -9.78
CA LEU A 512 -23.67 -5.59 -9.67
C LEU A 512 -24.72 -4.70 -10.40
N ALA A 513 -24.32 -3.84 -11.34
CA ALA A 513 -25.23 -2.93 -12.04
C ALA A 513 -26.45 -3.65 -12.67
N ASP A 514 -26.24 -4.82 -13.28
CA ASP A 514 -27.30 -5.63 -13.90
C ASP A 514 -28.36 -6.14 -12.90
N SER A 515 -28.01 -6.22 -11.61
CA SER A 515 -28.88 -6.70 -10.52
C SER A 515 -29.38 -5.57 -9.60
N LEU A 516 -28.65 -4.45 -9.55
CA LEU A 516 -28.93 -3.29 -8.69
C LEU A 516 -28.68 -1.99 -9.49
N PRO A 517 -29.53 -1.64 -10.47
CA PRO A 517 -29.26 -0.53 -11.40
C PRO A 517 -29.04 0.83 -10.73
N TRP A 518 -29.65 1.06 -9.56
CA TRP A 518 -29.49 2.27 -8.74
C TRP A 518 -28.04 2.54 -8.31
N LEU A 519 -27.15 1.55 -8.36
CA LEU A 519 -25.72 1.73 -8.10
C LEU A 519 -25.03 2.61 -9.15
N THR A 520 -25.57 2.71 -10.37
CA THR A 520 -25.05 3.64 -11.40
C THR A 520 -25.24 5.09 -10.98
N SER A 521 -26.34 5.41 -10.30
CA SER A 521 -26.66 6.73 -9.74
C SER A 521 -25.73 7.16 -8.59
N LEU A 522 -24.80 6.31 -8.15
CA LEU A 522 -23.71 6.68 -7.23
C LEU A 522 -22.46 7.21 -7.95
N THR A 523 -22.46 7.23 -9.29
CA THR A 523 -21.32 7.61 -10.12
C THR A 523 -21.67 8.78 -11.04
N PRO A 524 -20.69 9.60 -11.48
CA PRO A 524 -20.93 10.76 -12.33
C PRO A 524 -21.10 10.43 -13.83
N TYR A 525 -21.18 9.14 -14.20
CA TYR A 525 -21.14 8.69 -15.60
C TYR A 525 -22.54 8.54 -16.23
N PRO A 526 -22.66 8.68 -17.57
CA PRO A 526 -23.92 8.53 -18.29
C PRO A 526 -24.40 7.07 -18.39
N GLU A 527 -25.66 6.88 -18.78
CA GLU A 527 -26.20 5.55 -19.10
C GLU A 527 -25.38 4.86 -20.20
N GLY A 528 -25.16 3.55 -20.04
CA GLY A 528 -24.29 2.76 -20.93
C GLY A 528 -22.79 2.85 -20.59
N PHE A 529 -22.40 3.60 -19.56
CA PHE A 529 -21.02 3.60 -19.07
C PHE A 529 -20.57 2.23 -18.55
N GLY A 530 -19.35 1.84 -18.94
CA GLY A 530 -18.66 0.68 -18.42
C GLY A 530 -17.70 0.07 -19.43
N LEU A 531 -16.47 -0.19 -18.99
CA LEU A 531 -15.50 -0.96 -19.74
C LEU A 531 -15.73 -2.45 -19.48
N LYS A 532 -15.59 -3.28 -20.52
CA LYS A 532 -15.55 -4.74 -20.38
C LYS A 532 -14.13 -5.17 -19.96
N ALA A 533 -14.02 -6.31 -19.26
CA ALA A 533 -12.70 -6.89 -18.96
C ALA A 533 -12.12 -7.54 -20.22
N GLY A 534 -10.80 -7.48 -20.37
CA GLY A 534 -10.09 -8.23 -21.41
C GLY A 534 -10.22 -9.74 -21.28
N ARG A 535 -9.79 -10.45 -22.33
CA ARG A 535 -10.04 -11.91 -22.50
C ARG A 535 -8.92 -12.80 -21.95
N GLY A 536 -7.72 -12.28 -21.77
CA GLY A 536 -6.55 -13.03 -21.32
C GLY A 536 -5.27 -12.19 -21.34
N VAL A 537 -4.17 -12.78 -20.85
CA VAL A 537 -2.85 -12.15 -20.89
C VAL A 537 -2.32 -12.09 -22.33
N VAL A 538 -1.48 -11.10 -22.63
CA VAL A 538 -0.79 -10.95 -23.92
C VAL A 538 0.70 -10.76 -23.65
N ALA A 539 1.53 -11.40 -24.47
CA ALA A 539 2.94 -11.07 -24.60
C ALA A 539 3.17 -10.53 -26.02
N TYR A 540 4.00 -9.49 -26.10
CA TYR A 540 4.49 -8.89 -27.34
C TYR A 540 5.94 -9.31 -27.57
N GLU A 541 6.33 -9.40 -28.84
CA GLU A 541 7.70 -9.72 -29.26
C GLU A 541 8.18 -8.68 -30.27
N SER A 542 9.33 -8.05 -30.02
CA SER A 542 9.88 -7.02 -30.91
C SER A 542 11.37 -6.88 -30.72
N GLY A 543 12.12 -6.89 -31.83
CA GLY A 543 13.58 -6.70 -31.84
C GLY A 543 14.36 -7.63 -30.90
N GLY A 544 13.91 -8.89 -30.77
CA GLY A 544 14.53 -9.93 -29.93
C GLY A 544 14.01 -10.02 -28.50
N TYR A 545 13.27 -9.01 -28.03
CA TYR A 545 12.73 -8.95 -26.67
C TYR A 545 11.26 -9.31 -26.60
N ARG A 546 10.87 -9.93 -25.48
CA ARG A 546 9.51 -10.36 -25.15
C ARG A 546 9.02 -9.63 -23.91
N PHE A 547 7.84 -9.02 -23.95
CA PHE A 547 7.33 -8.21 -22.85
C PHE A 547 5.80 -8.27 -22.75
N ALA A 548 5.25 -8.03 -21.55
CA ALA A 548 3.81 -8.02 -21.34
C ALA A 548 3.32 -6.64 -20.85
N PRO A 549 2.24 -6.08 -21.43
CA PRO A 549 1.58 -4.90 -20.92
C PRO A 549 0.74 -5.22 -19.68
N ILE A 550 0.65 -4.25 -18.78
CA ILE A 550 -0.34 -4.13 -17.70
C ILE A 550 -0.77 -2.65 -17.63
N ILE A 551 -2.02 -2.38 -17.32
CA ILE A 551 -2.57 -1.01 -17.42
C ILE A 551 -2.95 -0.50 -16.03
N CYS A 552 -2.33 0.61 -15.61
CA CYS A 552 -2.73 1.37 -14.43
C CYS A 552 -2.74 0.50 -13.16
N PHE A 553 -3.86 0.54 -12.43
CA PHE A 553 -4.13 -0.15 -11.18
C PHE A 553 -3.85 -1.68 -11.20
N GLU A 554 -3.69 -2.30 -12.37
CA GLU A 554 -3.25 -3.68 -12.51
C GLU A 554 -1.89 -3.96 -11.86
N ASP A 555 -0.96 -3.00 -11.86
CA ASP A 555 0.33 -3.15 -11.13
C ASP A 555 0.20 -3.12 -9.60
N THR A 556 -1.02 -2.87 -9.10
CA THR A 556 -1.34 -2.92 -7.69
C THR A 556 -1.85 -4.30 -7.25
N VAL A 557 -2.15 -5.20 -8.20
CA VAL A 557 -2.80 -6.50 -7.96
C VAL A 557 -1.79 -7.66 -8.04
N PRO A 558 -1.33 -8.25 -6.92
CA PRO A 558 -0.16 -9.13 -6.91
C PRO A 558 -0.34 -10.41 -7.74
N HIS A 559 -1.48 -11.09 -7.58
CA HIS A 559 -1.79 -12.33 -8.27
C HIS A 559 -1.97 -12.14 -9.79
N LEU A 560 -2.41 -10.96 -10.22
CA LEU A 560 -2.57 -10.62 -11.63
C LEU A 560 -1.21 -10.47 -12.30
N VAL A 561 -0.32 -9.63 -11.78
CA VAL A 561 1.01 -9.44 -12.38
C VAL A 561 1.82 -10.74 -12.32
N ARG A 562 1.69 -11.51 -11.23
CA ARG A 562 2.23 -12.88 -11.15
C ARG A 562 1.68 -13.76 -12.26
N SER A 563 0.37 -13.77 -12.52
CA SER A 563 -0.22 -14.56 -13.61
C SER A 563 0.14 -14.05 -15.01
N VAL A 564 0.42 -12.75 -15.18
CA VAL A 564 0.93 -12.20 -16.44
C VAL A 564 2.32 -12.77 -16.75
N VAL A 565 3.22 -12.83 -15.77
CA VAL A 565 4.56 -13.44 -15.95
C VAL A 565 4.47 -14.96 -16.15
N ASP A 566 3.71 -15.65 -15.29
CA ASP A 566 3.57 -17.11 -15.22
C ASP A 566 2.88 -17.69 -16.48
N LEU A 567 1.73 -17.13 -16.89
CA LEU A 567 0.94 -17.65 -18.02
C LEU A 567 1.48 -17.26 -19.39
N THR A 568 2.22 -16.15 -19.52
CA THR A 568 2.82 -15.78 -20.82
C THR A 568 3.96 -16.71 -21.19
N ALA A 569 4.74 -17.22 -20.22
CA ALA A 569 5.71 -18.29 -20.45
C ALA A 569 5.02 -19.55 -21.01
N ASP A 570 3.96 -20.03 -20.34
CA ASP A 570 3.22 -21.22 -20.76
C ASP A 570 2.42 -21.07 -22.07
N ALA A 571 2.14 -19.85 -22.52
CA ALA A 571 1.46 -19.59 -23.79
C ALA A 571 2.34 -19.82 -25.04
N THR A 572 3.63 -20.11 -24.87
CA THR A 572 4.63 -20.17 -25.95
C THR A 572 5.27 -21.54 -26.12
N GLN A 573 5.55 -21.92 -27.37
CA GLN A 573 6.13 -23.23 -27.70
C GLN A 573 7.55 -23.46 -27.14
N ASP A 574 8.31 -22.38 -26.91
CA ASP A 574 9.66 -22.41 -26.31
C ASP A 574 9.65 -22.25 -24.77
N ARG A 575 8.49 -21.91 -24.19
CA ARG A 575 8.28 -21.53 -22.79
C ARG A 575 9.21 -20.44 -22.25
N ARG A 576 9.65 -19.49 -23.10
CA ARG A 576 10.49 -18.35 -22.70
C ARG A 576 9.70 -17.37 -21.80
N GLU A 577 10.20 -17.06 -20.61
CA GLU A 577 9.64 -16.01 -19.74
C GLU A 577 9.76 -14.60 -20.38
N ILE A 578 8.95 -13.63 -19.93
CA ILE A 578 9.04 -12.25 -20.44
C ILE A 578 10.27 -11.53 -19.86
N ASP A 579 10.98 -10.77 -20.71
CA ASP A 579 12.18 -10.04 -20.31
C ASP A 579 11.84 -8.81 -19.44
N PHE A 580 10.67 -8.18 -19.66
CA PHE A 580 10.17 -7.04 -18.88
C PHE A 580 8.64 -6.87 -18.92
N LEU A 581 8.12 -6.13 -17.93
CA LEU A 581 6.74 -5.62 -17.87
C LEU A 581 6.66 -4.20 -18.41
N VAL A 582 5.53 -3.85 -19.04
CA VAL A 582 5.22 -2.49 -19.48
C VAL A 582 3.96 -2.01 -18.76
N ASN A 583 4.10 -1.04 -17.85
CA ASN A 583 2.97 -0.43 -17.17
C ASN A 583 2.57 0.89 -17.87
N LEU A 584 1.33 0.95 -18.38
CA LEU A 584 0.76 2.14 -19.02
C LEU A 584 -0.30 2.73 -18.07
N THR A 585 -0.13 3.96 -17.60
CA THR A 585 -0.92 4.47 -16.45
C THR A 585 -1.30 5.94 -16.56
N ASN A 586 -2.42 6.35 -15.96
CA ASN A 586 -2.84 7.74 -15.89
C ASN A 586 -3.28 8.14 -14.47
N ASP A 587 -2.33 8.51 -13.61
CA ASP A 587 -2.59 9.00 -12.25
C ASP A 587 -3.04 10.49 -12.22
N GLY A 588 -3.49 11.05 -13.36
CA GLY A 588 -3.95 12.43 -13.49
C GLY A 588 -5.18 12.79 -12.65
N TRP A 589 -5.94 11.78 -12.21
CA TRP A 589 -7.04 11.91 -11.24
C TRP A 589 -6.59 12.39 -9.84
N PHE A 590 -5.30 12.22 -9.50
CA PHE A 590 -4.81 12.41 -8.13
C PHE A 590 -3.61 13.37 -8.05
N ARG A 591 -3.55 14.36 -8.96
CA ARG A 591 -2.43 15.33 -9.10
C ARG A 591 -1.98 15.89 -7.74
N GLY A 592 -0.67 15.86 -7.51
CA GLY A 592 -0.03 16.53 -6.37
C GLY A 592 -0.32 15.87 -5.02
N SER A 593 -0.75 14.61 -5.01
CA SER A 593 -1.09 13.86 -3.80
C SER A 593 -0.07 12.79 -3.46
N SER A 594 -0.26 12.14 -2.30
CA SER A 594 0.56 11.03 -1.83
C SER A 594 0.26 9.69 -2.52
N GLU A 595 -0.70 9.67 -3.44
CA GLU A 595 -1.07 8.51 -4.27
C GLU A 595 0.08 8.14 -5.23
N HIS A 596 0.61 9.11 -5.97
CA HIS A 596 1.64 8.91 -7.01
C HIS A 596 2.87 8.12 -6.52
N GLU A 597 3.38 8.44 -5.33
CA GLU A 597 4.50 7.71 -4.72
C GLU A 597 4.06 6.34 -4.18
N GLN A 598 2.83 6.19 -3.66
CA GLN A 598 2.34 4.92 -3.13
C GLN A 598 1.97 3.91 -4.24
N HIS A 599 1.54 4.39 -5.39
CA HIS A 599 1.35 3.61 -6.61
C HIS A 599 2.70 3.09 -7.11
N LEU A 600 3.69 3.99 -7.27
CA LEU A 600 5.08 3.62 -7.60
C LEU A 600 5.69 2.63 -6.60
N ILE A 601 5.45 2.81 -5.29
CA ILE A 601 5.88 1.84 -4.26
C ILE A 601 5.31 0.45 -4.55
N THR A 602 4.02 0.36 -4.90
CA THR A 602 3.34 -0.92 -5.16
C THR A 602 3.85 -1.57 -6.46
N ALA A 603 4.04 -0.77 -7.51
CA ALA A 603 4.66 -1.19 -8.77
C ALA A 603 6.05 -1.81 -8.55
N ARG A 604 6.89 -1.16 -7.72
CA ARG A 604 8.23 -1.66 -7.35
C ARG A 604 8.19 -3.01 -6.64
N PHE A 605 7.14 -3.32 -5.87
CA PHE A 605 6.99 -4.66 -5.28
C PHE A 605 6.66 -5.73 -6.32
N ARG A 606 5.93 -5.40 -7.40
CA ARG A 606 5.72 -6.36 -8.51
C ARG A 606 7.05 -6.86 -9.05
N CYS A 607 7.99 -5.93 -9.31
CA CYS A 607 9.29 -6.24 -9.89
C CYS A 607 10.13 -7.17 -9.01
N ILE A 608 10.14 -6.96 -7.69
CA ILE A 608 10.84 -7.84 -6.74
C ILE A 608 10.14 -9.20 -6.66
N GLU A 609 8.82 -9.19 -6.58
CA GLU A 609 8.01 -10.41 -6.42
C GLU A 609 8.13 -11.36 -7.61
N THR A 610 8.17 -10.86 -8.84
CA THR A 610 8.30 -11.72 -10.03
C THR A 610 9.72 -11.86 -10.55
N ARG A 611 10.67 -11.06 -10.04
CA ARG A 611 12.02 -10.84 -10.62
C ARG A 611 11.96 -10.40 -12.08
N THR A 612 11.03 -9.51 -12.38
CA THR A 612 10.83 -8.95 -13.73
C THR A 612 10.98 -7.42 -13.66
N PRO A 613 11.90 -6.80 -14.42
CA PRO A 613 11.97 -5.35 -14.49
C PRO A 613 10.71 -4.76 -15.13
N MET A 614 10.42 -3.49 -14.86
CA MET A 614 9.23 -2.80 -15.36
C MET A 614 9.59 -1.45 -15.95
N ILE A 615 9.00 -1.11 -17.08
CA ILE A 615 8.98 0.26 -17.61
C ILE A 615 7.58 0.82 -17.40
N ARG A 616 7.45 1.88 -16.61
CA ARG A 616 6.17 2.53 -16.24
C ARG A 616 6.08 3.88 -16.94
N ALA A 617 5.19 4.02 -17.92
CA ALA A 617 4.88 5.27 -18.59
C ALA A 617 3.56 5.82 -18.03
N VAL A 618 3.62 7.02 -17.44
CA VAL A 618 2.49 7.67 -16.77
C VAL A 618 2.19 9.00 -17.44
N ASN A 619 0.91 9.36 -17.61
CA ASN A 619 0.53 10.68 -18.11
C ASN A 619 0.89 11.79 -17.10
N THR A 620 0.34 11.72 -15.90
CA THR A 620 0.63 12.60 -14.75
C THR A 620 0.89 11.69 -13.56
N GLY A 621 1.99 11.87 -12.83
CA GLY A 621 2.47 10.91 -11.84
C GLY A 621 3.95 10.58 -12.07
N VAL A 622 4.41 9.37 -11.73
CA VAL A 622 5.83 9.01 -11.85
C VAL A 622 6.08 7.98 -12.95
N SER A 623 6.48 8.46 -14.14
CA SER A 623 7.13 7.59 -15.13
C SER A 623 8.51 7.14 -14.64
N ALA A 624 8.83 5.85 -14.82
CA ALA A 624 10.04 5.24 -14.25
C ALA A 624 10.50 3.98 -15.00
N ILE A 625 11.81 3.71 -14.95
CA ILE A 625 12.39 2.38 -15.22
C ILE A 625 12.74 1.73 -13.88
N ILE A 626 12.25 0.52 -13.64
CA ILE A 626 12.37 -0.22 -12.38
C ILE A 626 13.07 -1.56 -12.64
N ASP A 627 14.06 -1.92 -11.82
CA ASP A 627 14.76 -3.20 -11.92
C ASP A 627 14.09 -4.32 -11.10
N GLY A 628 14.52 -5.57 -11.33
CA GLY A 628 14.05 -6.74 -10.58
C GLY A 628 14.48 -6.80 -9.11
N ASP A 629 15.31 -5.86 -8.61
CA ASP A 629 15.54 -5.62 -7.17
C ASP A 629 14.57 -4.57 -6.59
N GLY A 630 13.68 -4.01 -7.41
CA GLY A 630 12.74 -2.96 -7.05
C GLY A 630 13.41 -1.60 -6.85
N ARG A 631 14.59 -1.36 -7.45
CA ARG A 631 15.22 -0.04 -7.51
C ARG A 631 14.70 0.71 -8.74
N VAL A 632 14.37 1.98 -8.55
CA VAL A 632 14.12 2.91 -9.68
C VAL A 632 15.47 3.32 -10.25
N ARG A 633 15.67 3.13 -11.55
CA ARG A 633 16.90 3.47 -12.28
C ARG A 633 16.79 4.85 -12.91
N GLU A 634 15.73 5.07 -13.68
CA GLU A 634 15.39 6.36 -14.28
C GLU A 634 13.99 6.80 -13.82
N ARG A 635 13.76 8.11 -13.67
CA ARG A 635 12.53 8.67 -13.10
C ARG A 635 12.18 10.06 -13.64
N ALA A 636 10.91 10.30 -13.92
CA ALA A 636 10.35 11.62 -14.21
C ALA A 636 10.10 12.48 -12.95
N PRO A 637 10.03 13.82 -13.10
CA PRO A 637 9.29 14.69 -12.18
C PRO A 637 7.82 14.25 -12.09
N ILE A 638 7.15 14.53 -10.97
CA ILE A 638 5.76 14.07 -10.73
C ILE A 638 4.73 14.84 -11.60
N THR A 639 4.98 16.14 -11.78
CA THR A 639 4.09 17.07 -12.50
C THR A 639 4.93 17.93 -13.44
N ALA A 640 5.37 17.32 -14.54
CA ALA A 640 5.95 18.02 -15.67
C ALA A 640 5.85 17.16 -16.94
N ASN A 641 5.72 17.83 -18.09
CA ASN A 641 6.02 17.23 -19.39
C ASN A 641 7.45 16.67 -19.39
N ALA A 642 7.62 15.39 -19.74
CA ALA A 642 8.92 14.73 -19.71
C ALA A 642 9.08 13.61 -20.74
N VAL A 643 10.34 13.31 -21.07
CA VAL A 643 10.79 12.08 -21.71
C VAL A 643 11.79 11.42 -20.77
N VAL A 644 11.50 10.19 -20.33
CA VAL A 644 12.45 9.39 -19.52
C VAL A 644 13.07 8.33 -20.40
N THR A 645 14.38 8.42 -20.62
CA THR A 645 15.10 7.49 -21.51
C THR A 645 16.18 6.73 -20.75
N GLY A 646 16.23 5.41 -20.93
CA GLY A 646 17.26 4.56 -20.34
C GLY A 646 17.28 3.17 -20.97
N HIS A 647 18.12 2.27 -20.45
CA HIS A 647 18.09 0.85 -20.79
C HIS A 647 17.29 0.07 -19.76
N VAL A 648 16.54 -0.95 -20.19
CA VAL A 648 15.89 -1.88 -19.26
C VAL A 648 16.95 -2.82 -18.66
N PRO A 649 17.10 -2.88 -17.32
CA PRO A 649 18.01 -3.80 -16.67
C PRO A 649 17.36 -5.19 -16.56
N LEU A 650 17.73 -6.13 -17.44
CA LEU A 650 17.11 -7.45 -17.49
C LEU A 650 17.53 -8.29 -16.28
N ASP A 651 16.59 -9.03 -15.69
CA ASP A 651 16.84 -9.85 -14.51
C ASP A 651 16.76 -11.35 -14.87
N PRO A 652 17.89 -12.08 -14.91
CA PRO A 652 17.91 -13.51 -15.24
C PRO A 652 17.66 -14.43 -14.02
N ARG A 653 17.21 -13.88 -12.88
CA ARG A 653 17.06 -14.64 -11.63
C ARG A 653 15.61 -15.11 -11.46
N GLU A 654 15.41 -16.41 -11.26
CA GLU A 654 14.06 -16.92 -10.94
C GLU A 654 13.50 -16.39 -9.61
N SER A 655 12.19 -16.16 -9.61
CA SER A 655 11.37 -15.98 -8.41
C SER A 655 10.66 -17.29 -8.01
N LEU A 656 10.68 -17.61 -6.72
CA LEU A 656 9.86 -18.68 -6.17
C LEU A 656 8.40 -18.24 -6.06
N TYR A 657 8.12 -16.96 -5.77
CA TYR A 657 6.76 -16.43 -5.73
C TYR A 657 6.08 -16.42 -7.11
N THR A 658 6.80 -16.24 -8.23
CA THR A 658 6.23 -16.50 -9.56
C THR A 658 5.71 -17.93 -9.63
N LYS A 659 6.49 -18.93 -9.18
CA LYS A 659 6.13 -20.35 -9.28
C LYS A 659 5.12 -20.85 -8.24
N THR A 660 5.12 -20.31 -7.02
CA THR A 660 4.20 -20.74 -5.94
C THR A 660 3.00 -19.82 -5.72
N GLY A 661 3.07 -18.58 -6.21
CA GLY A 661 2.08 -17.54 -5.96
C GLY A 661 1.77 -17.35 -4.48
N ASP A 662 0.51 -17.05 -4.19
CA ASP A 662 0.01 -16.70 -2.86
C ASP A 662 0.00 -17.85 -1.85
N LEU A 663 0.57 -19.04 -2.13
CA LEU A 663 0.49 -20.22 -1.23
C LEU A 663 0.88 -19.92 0.23
N PHE A 664 1.88 -19.07 0.47
CA PHE A 664 2.24 -18.63 1.82
C PHE A 664 1.14 -17.81 2.51
N GLY A 665 0.64 -16.76 1.86
CA GLY A 665 -0.50 -15.97 2.34
C GLY A 665 -1.78 -16.79 2.45
N GLY A 666 -1.97 -17.76 1.55
CA GLY A 666 -3.07 -18.70 1.51
C GLY A 666 -3.08 -19.63 2.70
N SER A 667 -1.90 -20.11 3.15
CA SER A 667 -1.78 -20.86 4.41
C SER A 667 -2.16 -20.00 5.64
N CYS A 668 -1.83 -18.71 5.62
CA CYS A 668 -2.22 -17.76 6.65
C CYS A 668 -3.74 -17.46 6.64
N LEU A 669 -4.35 -17.33 5.46
CA LEU A 669 -5.79 -17.13 5.29
C LEU A 669 -6.60 -18.40 5.62
N ALA A 670 -6.12 -19.59 5.23
CA ALA A 670 -6.70 -20.87 5.65
C ALA A 670 -6.67 -21.01 7.17
N SER A 671 -5.56 -20.61 7.81
CA SER A 671 -5.46 -20.53 9.28
C SER A 671 -6.50 -19.56 9.86
N CYS A 672 -6.74 -18.40 9.23
CA CYS A 672 -7.82 -17.49 9.63
C CYS A 672 -9.22 -18.14 9.50
N GLY A 673 -9.47 -18.93 8.45
CA GLY A 673 -10.69 -19.72 8.29
C GLY A 673 -10.90 -20.73 9.41
N LEU A 674 -9.85 -21.47 9.79
CA LEU A 674 -9.87 -22.39 10.94
C LEU A 674 -10.15 -21.65 12.27
N LEU A 675 -9.68 -20.40 12.41
CA LEU A 675 -10.00 -19.55 13.56
C LEU A 675 -11.46 -19.06 13.57
N VAL A 676 -12.09 -18.82 12.41
CA VAL A 676 -13.54 -18.57 12.33
C VAL A 676 -14.31 -19.82 12.79
N VAL A 677 -13.94 -21.00 12.27
CA VAL A 677 -14.54 -22.30 12.64
C VAL A 677 -14.43 -22.56 14.16
N ALA A 678 -13.23 -22.48 14.73
CA ALA A 678 -13.01 -22.59 16.18
C ALA A 678 -13.69 -21.46 16.97
N GLY A 679 -13.90 -20.30 16.34
CA GLY A 679 -14.72 -19.18 16.80
C GLY A 679 -16.18 -19.58 17.05
N LEU A 680 -16.80 -20.28 16.09
CA LEU A 680 -18.22 -20.62 16.07
C LEU A 680 -18.56 -21.88 16.90
N PHE A 681 -17.92 -23.01 16.63
CA PHE A 681 -18.35 -24.32 17.14
C PHE A 681 -18.28 -24.48 18.67
N THR A 682 -17.48 -23.66 19.35
CA THR A 682 -17.31 -23.72 20.82
C THR A 682 -18.37 -22.93 21.61
N ARG A 683 -19.38 -22.34 20.97
CA ARG A 683 -20.52 -21.67 21.68
C ARG A 683 -21.44 -22.63 22.45
N ARG A 684 -21.28 -23.96 22.33
CA ARG A 684 -22.27 -24.96 22.80
C ARG A 684 -21.95 -25.67 24.13
N LYS A 685 -21.05 -25.13 24.96
CA LYS A 685 -20.96 -25.49 26.39
C LYS A 685 -21.41 -24.31 27.26
N SER A 686 -22.72 -24.06 27.26
CA SER A 686 -23.35 -23.43 28.43
C SER A 686 -23.23 -24.41 29.58
N THR A 687 -22.60 -24.01 30.68
CA THR A 687 -22.57 -24.81 31.91
C THR A 687 -23.94 -24.75 32.57
N ALA A 688 -24.82 -25.67 32.18
CA ALA A 688 -25.96 -26.02 33.02
C ALA A 688 -25.41 -26.43 34.40
N ALA A 689 -25.70 -25.62 35.42
CA ALA A 689 -25.20 -25.88 36.76
C ALA A 689 -25.91 -27.11 37.31
N THR A 690 -25.22 -28.26 37.33
CA THR A 690 -25.70 -29.45 38.04
C THR A 690 -25.80 -29.10 39.53
N PRO A 691 -27.01 -29.10 40.13
CA PRO A 691 -27.12 -28.88 41.56
C PRO A 691 -26.47 -30.06 42.27
N ALA A 692 -25.56 -29.79 43.20
CA ALA A 692 -24.89 -30.84 43.97
C ALA A 692 -25.90 -31.48 44.95
N THR A 693 -26.39 -32.67 44.60
CA THR A 693 -27.15 -33.52 45.53
C THR A 693 -26.22 -33.96 46.65
N GLY A 694 -26.39 -33.38 47.84
CA GLY A 694 -25.68 -33.81 49.04
C GLY A 694 -26.04 -35.24 49.44
N PRO A 695 -25.16 -35.96 50.16
CA PRO A 695 -25.42 -37.34 50.55
C PRO A 695 -26.52 -37.40 51.62
N THR A 696 -27.66 -38.02 51.27
CA THR A 696 -28.71 -38.37 52.23
C THR A 696 -28.13 -39.31 53.28
N THR A 697 -27.94 -38.81 54.50
CA THR A 697 -27.42 -39.62 55.61
C THR A 697 -28.60 -40.02 56.49
N THR A 698 -28.89 -41.32 56.54
CA THR A 698 -29.92 -41.90 57.41
C THR A 698 -29.41 -42.01 58.84
N ILE A 699 -30.17 -41.45 59.78
CA ILE A 699 -30.60 -42.00 61.09
C ILE A 699 -31.64 -41.02 61.66
#